data_AF-A0A7Y3EJL7-F1
#
_entry.id   AF-A0A7Y3EJL7-F1
#
_cell.length_a   1.000
_cell.length_b   1.000
_cell.length_c   1.000
_cell.angle_alpha   90.00
_cell.angle_beta   90.00
_cell.angle_gamma   90.00
#
_symmetry.space_group_name_H-M   'P 1'
#
loop_
_entity.id
_entity.type
_entity.pdbx_description
1 polymer ?
#
loop_
_entity_poly.entity_id
_entity_poly.type
_entity_poly.pdbx_seq_one_letter_code
_entity_poly.pdbx_strand_id
1 'polypeptide(L)'
;MKKILLTIILFLPLSIIAQVTTDPSPIEIDQEVTITIQENSNATDCNGFSNPTKIYAHLGVGDDTDEYGISVVGNWGQDDGVGLMTETSTGIWEITFTPKTYFGLNAAQEANVTKMGMVFRNEDGSQEFKANGCQNFIFNVGAFQIDVFSPAPSDNGFLVVDNPGSTAIVAQTGDGSQANFQLFANGSSINIQNNISFYFYQFNNITENQFCEIVVTQGENVRRKSFIILTDGTISQNLPSSPANLEDGINYHPSDPTKATLLLNAEGKDFVYVAGSFNSYTPTDAFAMRKDPTSGKFWLELSGLTSGDIETYQYWVADQTPVADSPKVVKTADPFSTLVLSPFDDPWISNTTFPGLTTTYAYPAGQEREVTVLQTGQTPYNWQVTNFSKPKKEDLIIYEVLIRDFDADRNFQDLIDRIDYFKNLNINAIQLMPVMEFEGNESWGYNTSFHLALDKFYGTEEKFKDFIDLCHQNGIAVILDVALNHAFGRNPMNRMWMDDPDGDGWGEPSSENPYMNEEATHSYSVGSDFNHQSILTQYYTERVIKRWVEDFKIDGFRWDLTKGFTQQCSSGDESCTNGYRSDRVAILKDYADYSWSLDPDHYVIFEHLGGNSEETEWAEYKIGEGKGIMLWGKMTDPYNQMTMGYNSSNDISGMGHNSRGWSQPRLVGYAESHDEERLMYKNVAFGASGIQGNLNTALNRMDALGAISLTIPGPKMIWHFGELGMDNS
;
A
#
# COMPACT_ATOMS: atom_id res chain seq x y z
N MET A 1 -2.30 83.95 13.49
CA MET A 1 -1.19 83.19 12.86
C MET A 1 -0.91 81.99 13.75
N LYS A 2 -0.95 80.71 13.36
CA LYS A 2 -1.02 80.02 12.06
C LYS A 2 -1.98 78.82 12.20
N LYS A 3 -2.65 78.47 11.10
CA LYS A 3 -3.47 77.26 10.93
C LYS A 3 -2.54 76.04 10.80
N ILE A 4 -2.87 74.93 11.46
CA ILE A 4 -2.33 73.60 11.17
C ILE A 4 -3.52 72.77 10.64
N LEU A 5 -3.34 72.25 9.42
CA LEU A 5 -4.31 71.46 8.67
C LEU A 5 -4.29 70.04 9.23
N LEU A 6 -5.45 69.52 9.64
CA LEU A 6 -5.63 68.12 10.03
C LEU A 6 -6.00 67.33 8.75
N THR A 7 -5.15 66.38 8.35
CA THR A 7 -5.46 65.45 7.26
C THR A 7 -6.21 64.25 7.86
N ILE A 8 -7.49 64.12 7.54
CA ILE A 8 -8.30 62.93 7.82
C ILE A 8 -7.93 61.86 6.80
N ILE A 9 -7.31 60.77 7.24
CA ILE A 9 -7.14 59.55 6.44
C ILE A 9 -8.43 58.73 6.63
N LEU A 10 -9.24 58.64 5.57
CA LEU A 10 -10.36 57.73 5.47
C LEU A 10 -9.78 56.31 5.30
N PHE A 11 -9.91 55.45 6.32
CA PHE A 11 -9.75 54.01 6.12
C PHE A 11 -10.99 53.50 5.38
N LEU A 12 -10.84 53.23 4.08
CA LEU A 12 -11.76 52.37 3.35
C LEU A 12 -11.52 50.92 3.83
N PRO A 13 -12.56 50.14 4.12
CA PRO A 13 -12.40 48.70 4.32
C PRO A 13 -11.97 48.09 2.99
N LEU A 14 -10.75 47.54 2.94
CA LEU A 14 -10.35 46.61 1.90
C LEU A 14 -11.09 45.30 2.18
N SER A 15 -12.19 45.07 1.47
CA SER A 15 -12.80 43.74 1.40
C SER A 15 -11.82 42.82 0.70
N ILE A 16 -11.16 41.95 1.46
CA ILE A 16 -10.42 40.82 0.91
C ILE A 16 -11.50 39.85 0.43
N ILE A 17 -11.66 39.70 -0.89
CA ILE A 17 -12.60 38.74 -1.47
C ILE A 17 -11.96 37.36 -1.34
N ALA A 18 -12.57 36.46 -0.55
CA ALA A 18 -12.12 35.07 -0.45
C ALA A 18 -12.44 34.31 -1.75
N GLN A 19 -11.57 33.35 -2.13
CA GLN A 19 -11.63 32.60 -3.39
C GLN A 19 -12.91 31.76 -3.53
N VAL A 20 -13.37 31.22 -2.40
CA VAL A 20 -14.64 30.50 -2.22
C VAL A 20 -15.29 31.13 -1.00
N THR A 21 -16.55 31.50 -1.10
CA THR A 21 -17.33 32.06 0.02
C THR A 21 -18.59 31.25 0.25
N THR A 22 -19.03 31.23 1.50
CA THR A 22 -20.29 30.62 1.92
C THR A 22 -21.19 31.69 2.53
N ASP A 23 -22.49 31.62 2.26
CA ASP A 23 -23.50 32.43 2.93
C ASP A 23 -24.71 31.54 3.28
N PRO A 24 -25.01 31.29 4.57
CA PRO A 24 -24.32 31.83 5.74
C PRO A 24 -22.92 31.25 5.94
N SER A 25 -22.09 32.00 6.67
CA SER A 25 -20.79 31.55 7.18
C SER A 25 -20.76 31.75 8.70
N PRO A 26 -20.61 30.69 9.51
CA PRO A 26 -20.41 29.29 9.13
C PRO A 26 -21.65 28.65 8.48
N ILE A 27 -21.44 27.53 7.79
CA ILE A 27 -22.50 26.78 7.11
C ILE A 27 -23.35 26.10 8.18
N GLU A 28 -24.68 26.16 8.10
CA GLU A 28 -25.56 25.38 8.98
C GLU A 28 -26.16 24.20 8.22
N ILE A 29 -26.18 23.01 8.83
CA ILE A 29 -26.55 21.77 8.12
C ILE A 29 -28.01 21.76 7.66
N ASP A 30 -28.88 22.45 8.40
CA ASP A 30 -30.32 22.50 8.20
C ASP A 30 -30.81 23.82 7.57
N GLN A 31 -29.88 24.72 7.19
CA GLN A 31 -30.19 25.96 6.51
C GLN A 31 -29.73 25.90 5.05
N GLU A 32 -30.37 26.71 4.20
CA GLU A 32 -29.89 26.91 2.84
C GLU A 32 -28.57 27.68 2.88
N VAL A 33 -27.56 27.18 2.18
CA VAL A 33 -26.26 27.82 1.99
C VAL A 33 -26.02 28.05 0.51
N THR A 34 -25.45 29.21 0.19
CA THR A 34 -24.91 29.50 -1.14
C THR A 34 -23.40 29.42 -1.09
N ILE A 35 -22.82 28.57 -1.93
CA ILE A 35 -21.38 28.51 -2.18
C ILE A 35 -21.10 29.30 -3.45
N THR A 36 -20.23 30.29 -3.35
CA THR A 36 -19.80 31.14 -4.47
C THR A 36 -18.32 30.93 -4.73
N ILE A 37 -17.95 30.74 -6.00
CA ILE A 37 -16.55 30.70 -6.44
C ILE A 37 -16.29 31.81 -7.45
N GLN A 38 -15.04 32.29 -7.46
CA GLN A 38 -14.55 33.22 -8.48
C GLN A 38 -13.51 32.50 -9.35
N GLU A 39 -13.87 32.15 -10.59
CA GLU A 39 -13.06 31.28 -11.46
C GLU A 39 -11.67 31.86 -11.77
N ASN A 40 -11.57 33.19 -11.84
CA ASN A 40 -10.37 33.94 -12.23
C ASN A 40 -9.54 34.38 -11.00
N SER A 41 -9.64 33.69 -9.87
CA SER A 41 -8.86 34.00 -8.68
C SER A 41 -7.41 33.56 -8.85
N ASN A 42 -6.47 34.49 -8.67
CA ASN A 42 -5.02 34.23 -8.69
C ASN A 42 -4.50 33.71 -7.34
N ALA A 43 -5.40 33.32 -6.42
CA ALA A 43 -5.08 32.95 -5.04
C ALA A 43 -4.91 31.44 -4.83
N THR A 44 -4.91 30.64 -5.90
CA THR A 44 -4.55 29.21 -5.93
C THR A 44 -3.23 29.04 -6.68
N ASP A 45 -2.36 28.17 -6.18
CA ASP A 45 -1.05 27.84 -6.73
C ASP A 45 -1.03 26.51 -7.51
N CYS A 46 -2.14 25.77 -7.48
CA CYS A 46 -2.15 24.35 -7.79
C CYS A 46 -2.86 23.98 -9.08
N ASN A 47 -4.01 24.60 -9.36
CA ASN A 47 -4.86 24.34 -10.52
C ASN A 47 -5.89 25.48 -10.61
N GLY A 48 -6.42 25.73 -11.80
CA GLY A 48 -7.49 26.71 -12.00
C GLY A 48 -8.21 26.50 -13.33
N PHE A 49 -9.27 27.27 -13.54
CA PHE A 49 -10.07 27.16 -14.75
C PHE A 49 -9.51 28.02 -15.89
N SER A 50 -9.53 27.48 -17.10
CA SER A 50 -9.22 28.16 -18.35
C SER A 50 -10.44 28.14 -19.26
N ASN A 51 -11.27 29.18 -19.16
CA ASN A 51 -12.54 29.34 -19.88
C ASN A 51 -13.46 28.10 -19.79
N PRO A 52 -13.89 27.71 -18.58
CA PRO A 52 -14.73 26.52 -18.41
C PRO A 52 -16.10 26.75 -19.07
N THR A 53 -16.66 25.72 -19.72
CA THR A 53 -18.04 25.80 -20.25
C THR A 53 -19.05 25.59 -19.13
N LYS A 54 -18.72 24.73 -18.16
CA LYS A 54 -19.49 24.43 -16.96
C LYS A 54 -18.55 24.23 -15.79
N ILE A 55 -19.01 24.56 -14.59
CA ILE A 55 -18.31 24.21 -13.35
C ILE A 55 -19.21 23.33 -12.50
N TYR A 56 -18.61 22.29 -11.94
CA TYR A 56 -19.22 21.33 -11.04
C TYR A 56 -18.57 21.42 -9.66
N ALA A 57 -19.38 21.44 -8.62
CA ALA A 57 -18.95 21.30 -7.25
C ALA A 57 -18.96 19.81 -6.85
N HIS A 58 -17.80 19.30 -6.47
CA HIS A 58 -17.63 18.03 -5.79
C HIS A 58 -17.57 18.32 -4.29
N LEU A 59 -18.68 18.07 -3.58
CA LEU A 59 -18.87 18.49 -2.20
C LEU A 59 -18.95 17.27 -1.30
N GLY A 60 -18.35 17.34 -0.12
CA GLY A 60 -18.45 16.34 0.93
C GLY A 60 -18.87 16.95 2.26
N VAL A 61 -19.54 16.15 3.09
CA VAL A 61 -19.71 16.44 4.51
C VAL A 61 -19.13 15.31 5.34
N GLY A 62 -18.57 15.70 6.47
CA GLY A 62 -17.93 14.78 7.38
C GLY A 62 -17.65 15.42 8.73
N ASP A 63 -16.68 14.88 9.46
CA ASP A 63 -16.29 15.38 10.76
C ASP A 63 -14.87 15.99 10.71
N ASP A 64 -14.25 16.23 11.87
CA ASP A 64 -12.92 16.84 11.91
C ASP A 64 -11.79 15.87 11.50
N THR A 65 -12.09 14.59 11.30
CA THR A 65 -11.11 13.58 10.85
C THR A 65 -11.14 13.40 9.33
N ASP A 66 -12.32 13.46 8.71
CA ASP A 66 -12.50 13.37 7.27
C ASP A 66 -13.68 14.25 6.85
N GLU A 67 -13.41 15.32 6.09
CA GLU A 67 -14.44 16.26 5.63
C GLU A 67 -15.37 15.71 4.54
N TYR A 68 -15.10 14.50 4.03
CA TYR A 68 -15.92 13.74 3.08
C TYR A 68 -16.51 12.46 3.68
N GLY A 69 -16.15 12.12 4.93
CA GLY A 69 -16.35 10.78 5.51
C GLY A 69 -17.79 10.35 5.78
N ILE A 70 -18.78 11.25 5.70
CA ILE A 70 -20.19 10.92 5.91
C ILE A 70 -20.95 10.79 4.59
N SER A 71 -20.81 11.75 3.68
CA SER A 71 -21.49 11.74 2.39
C SER A 71 -20.82 12.67 1.40
N VAL A 72 -20.74 12.25 0.14
CA VAL A 72 -20.16 13.02 -0.97
C VAL A 72 -21.17 13.11 -2.11
N VAL A 73 -21.25 14.28 -2.74
CA VAL A 73 -22.11 14.54 -3.91
C VAL A 73 -21.30 15.25 -4.99
N GLY A 74 -21.30 14.64 -6.18
CA GLY A 74 -20.61 15.12 -7.38
C GLY A 74 -19.77 14.00 -7.99
N ASN A 75 -20.13 13.49 -9.16
CA ASN A 75 -19.36 12.41 -9.79
C ASN A 75 -18.11 12.98 -10.46
N TRP A 76 -16.95 12.37 -10.28
CA TRP A 76 -15.72 12.87 -10.89
C TRP A 76 -15.68 12.58 -12.40
N GLY A 77 -15.28 13.56 -13.22
CA GLY A 77 -15.13 13.40 -14.67
C GLY A 77 -16.41 13.17 -15.49
N GLN A 78 -17.59 13.45 -14.92
CA GLN A 78 -18.89 13.26 -15.59
C GLN A 78 -19.65 14.59 -15.79
N ASP A 79 -20.22 14.81 -16.98
CA ASP A 79 -21.11 15.94 -17.29
C ASP A 79 -22.59 15.54 -17.08
N ASP A 80 -22.94 15.14 -15.86
CA ASP A 80 -24.24 14.54 -15.51
C ASP A 80 -25.23 15.49 -14.81
N GLY A 81 -24.81 16.74 -14.58
CA GLY A 81 -25.61 17.76 -13.88
C GLY A 81 -25.52 17.70 -12.34
N VAL A 82 -24.87 16.69 -11.74
CA VAL A 82 -24.76 16.57 -10.28
C VAL A 82 -23.70 17.54 -9.76
N GLY A 83 -24.11 18.51 -8.94
CA GLY A 83 -23.22 19.58 -8.45
C GLY A 83 -22.99 20.70 -9.46
N LEU A 84 -23.77 20.77 -10.55
CA LEU A 84 -23.64 21.83 -11.55
C LEU A 84 -23.88 23.21 -10.92
N MET A 85 -22.91 24.10 -11.08
CA MET A 85 -22.98 25.48 -10.64
C MET A 85 -23.60 26.38 -11.71
N THR A 86 -24.21 27.48 -11.28
CA THR A 86 -24.79 28.50 -12.16
C THR A 86 -23.89 29.73 -12.20
N GLU A 87 -23.49 30.18 -13.38
CA GLU A 87 -22.80 31.45 -13.53
C GLU A 87 -23.80 32.61 -13.28
N THR A 88 -23.59 33.38 -12.23
CA THR A 88 -24.49 34.48 -11.83
C THR A 88 -23.99 35.85 -12.28
N SER A 89 -22.68 35.97 -12.50
CA SER A 89 -22.04 37.06 -13.22
C SER A 89 -20.73 36.57 -13.81
N THR A 90 -20.14 37.31 -14.74
CA THR A 90 -18.94 36.86 -15.48
C THR A 90 -17.85 36.32 -14.54
N GLY A 91 -17.61 35.02 -14.62
CA GLY A 91 -16.61 34.29 -13.83
C GLY A 91 -16.93 34.11 -12.35
N ILE A 92 -18.19 34.32 -11.95
CA ILE A 92 -18.72 34.02 -10.62
C ILE A 92 -19.77 32.94 -10.74
N TRP A 93 -19.53 31.82 -10.06
CA TRP A 93 -20.37 30.64 -10.12
C TRP A 93 -20.92 30.30 -8.75
N GLU A 94 -22.20 29.94 -8.70
CA GLU A 94 -22.90 29.67 -7.45
C GLU A 94 -23.64 28.35 -7.47
N ILE A 95 -23.68 27.69 -6.31
CA ILE A 95 -24.60 26.59 -6.03
C ILE A 95 -25.28 26.85 -4.68
N THR A 96 -26.59 26.73 -4.66
CA THR A 96 -27.40 26.95 -3.46
C THR A 96 -28.15 25.68 -3.12
N PHE A 97 -28.03 25.23 -1.87
CA PHE A 97 -28.68 24.02 -1.39
C PHE A 97 -28.79 24.01 0.13
N THR A 98 -29.67 23.17 0.67
CA THR A 98 -29.67 22.83 2.11
C THR A 98 -28.85 21.56 2.32
N PRO A 99 -27.73 21.59 3.06
CA PRO A 99 -26.81 20.44 3.17
C PRO A 99 -27.49 19.13 3.56
N LYS A 100 -28.34 19.14 4.61
CA LYS A 100 -29.07 17.97 5.06
C LYS A 100 -29.81 17.24 3.93
N THR A 101 -30.52 17.98 3.09
CA THR A 101 -31.28 17.40 1.97
C THR A 101 -30.39 17.07 0.78
N TYR A 102 -29.37 17.89 0.52
CA TYR A 102 -28.46 17.71 -0.61
C TYR A 102 -27.64 16.42 -0.47
N PHE A 103 -27.16 16.14 0.74
CA PHE A 103 -26.42 14.92 1.09
C PHE A 103 -27.32 13.75 1.55
N GLY A 104 -28.64 13.93 1.59
CA GLY A 104 -29.57 12.86 1.99
C GLY A 104 -29.37 12.33 3.42
N LEU A 105 -28.96 13.20 4.36
CA LEU A 105 -28.54 12.79 5.70
C LEU A 105 -29.72 12.35 6.57
N ASN A 106 -29.53 11.25 7.30
CA ASN A 106 -30.41 10.89 8.41
C ASN A 106 -30.03 11.65 9.70
N ALA A 107 -30.88 11.58 10.73
CA ALA A 107 -30.70 12.32 11.98
C ALA A 107 -29.40 11.97 12.75
N ALA A 108 -28.90 10.74 12.62
CA ALA A 108 -27.63 10.34 13.25
C ALA A 108 -26.43 10.92 12.49
N GLN A 109 -26.47 10.89 11.15
CA GLN A 109 -25.44 11.49 10.31
C GLN A 109 -25.37 13.01 10.50
N GLU A 110 -26.53 13.68 10.49
CA GLU A 110 -26.65 15.12 10.73
C GLU A 110 -25.98 15.56 12.03
N ALA A 111 -26.13 14.78 13.11
CA ALA A 111 -25.54 15.08 14.41
C ALA A 111 -24.01 15.01 14.44
N ASN A 112 -23.40 14.34 13.46
CA ASN A 112 -21.96 14.12 13.38
C ASN A 112 -21.25 15.04 12.37
N VAL A 113 -21.97 15.81 11.53
CA VAL A 113 -21.31 16.70 10.57
C VAL A 113 -20.71 17.92 11.28
N THR A 114 -19.40 18.11 11.12
CA THR A 114 -18.68 19.31 11.59
C THR A 114 -17.87 20.00 10.49
N LYS A 115 -17.63 19.33 9.36
CA LYS A 115 -16.86 19.86 8.22
C LYS A 115 -17.59 19.65 6.90
N MET A 116 -17.28 20.53 5.95
CA MET A 116 -17.66 20.42 4.55
C MET A 116 -16.42 20.60 3.68
N GLY A 117 -16.05 19.55 2.95
CA GLY A 117 -15.01 19.57 1.93
C GLY A 117 -15.56 20.02 0.58
N MET A 118 -14.77 20.78 -0.17
CA MET A 118 -15.15 21.25 -1.50
C MET A 118 -13.97 21.21 -2.47
N VAL A 119 -14.20 20.63 -3.64
CA VAL A 119 -13.36 20.78 -4.83
C VAL A 119 -14.26 21.13 -6.01
N PHE A 120 -13.79 21.98 -6.91
CA PHE A 120 -14.55 22.33 -8.10
C PHE A 120 -13.82 21.85 -9.35
N ARG A 121 -14.58 21.44 -10.37
CA ARG A 121 -14.04 20.90 -11.62
C ARG A 121 -14.80 21.39 -12.85
N ASN A 122 -14.17 21.30 -14.01
CA ASN A 122 -14.86 21.47 -15.29
C ASN A 122 -15.62 20.20 -15.70
N GLU A 123 -16.29 20.22 -16.87
CA GLU A 123 -17.18 19.17 -17.35
C GLU A 123 -16.57 17.75 -17.40
N ASP A 124 -15.32 17.63 -17.83
CA ASP A 124 -14.59 16.36 -17.99
C ASP A 124 -13.65 16.03 -16.82
N GLY A 125 -13.57 16.91 -15.82
CA GLY A 125 -12.72 16.75 -14.65
C GLY A 125 -11.23 16.93 -14.90
N SER A 126 -10.83 17.42 -16.09
CA SER A 126 -9.42 17.68 -16.42
C SER A 126 -8.85 18.95 -15.78
N GLN A 127 -9.71 19.87 -15.33
CA GLN A 127 -9.33 21.10 -14.64
C GLN A 127 -9.99 21.14 -13.27
N GLU A 128 -9.19 21.47 -12.26
CA GLU A 128 -9.60 21.56 -10.87
C GLU A 128 -9.43 22.98 -10.33
N PHE A 129 -10.21 23.31 -9.31
CA PHE A 129 -10.03 24.53 -8.53
C PHE A 129 -10.03 24.16 -7.06
N LYS A 130 -8.85 24.31 -6.47
CA LYS A 130 -8.47 23.88 -5.12
C LYS A 130 -7.91 25.05 -4.31
N ALA A 131 -7.77 24.81 -3.00
CA ALA A 131 -7.11 25.75 -2.10
C ALA A 131 -5.60 25.77 -2.35
N ASN A 132 -4.90 26.73 -1.73
CA ASN A 132 -3.44 26.79 -1.76
C ASN A 132 -2.80 25.51 -1.23
N GLY A 133 -1.67 25.12 -1.81
CA GLY A 133 -1.01 23.86 -1.48
C GLY A 133 -1.71 22.63 -2.06
N CYS A 134 -2.54 22.81 -3.08
CA CYS A 134 -3.32 21.72 -3.71
C CYS A 134 -4.32 21.01 -2.81
N GLN A 135 -4.75 21.64 -1.72
CA GLN A 135 -5.68 21.04 -0.77
C GLN A 135 -7.15 21.30 -1.12
N ASN A 136 -8.05 20.51 -0.53
CA ASN A 136 -9.48 20.76 -0.60
C ASN A 136 -9.83 22.07 0.13
N PHE A 137 -10.90 22.75 -0.27
CA PHE A 137 -11.47 23.79 0.59
C PHE A 137 -12.23 23.13 1.73
N ILE A 138 -11.94 23.52 2.97
CA ILE A 138 -12.58 22.96 4.15
C ILE A 138 -13.28 24.07 4.92
N PHE A 139 -14.59 23.92 5.12
CA PHE A 139 -15.41 24.86 5.88
C PHE A 139 -16.04 24.16 7.09
N ASN A 140 -16.15 24.89 8.20
CA ASN A 140 -16.87 24.40 9.38
C ASN A 140 -18.38 24.40 9.14
N VAL A 141 -19.04 23.36 9.65
CA VAL A 141 -20.49 23.23 9.72
C VAL A 141 -20.94 23.42 11.17
N GLY A 142 -21.83 24.39 11.36
CA GLY A 142 -22.35 24.86 12.63
C GLY A 142 -21.53 25.98 13.25
N ALA A 143 -22.18 26.99 13.82
CA ALA A 143 -21.53 28.07 14.57
C ALA A 143 -20.87 27.60 15.87
N PHE A 144 -21.42 26.54 16.49
CA PHE A 144 -20.87 25.97 17.71
C PHE A 144 -19.79 24.93 17.41
N GLN A 145 -18.55 25.24 17.76
CA GLN A 145 -17.36 24.39 17.60
C GLN A 145 -16.71 24.10 18.97
N ILE A 146 -16.01 22.97 19.08
CA ILE A 146 -15.16 22.65 20.23
C ILE A 146 -13.73 22.47 19.73
N ASP A 147 -12.78 23.14 20.36
CA ASP A 147 -11.36 22.83 20.20
C ASP A 147 -10.90 21.96 21.37
N VAL A 148 -10.22 20.84 21.08
CA VAL A 148 -9.57 19.98 22.10
C VAL A 148 -8.07 20.19 21.99
N PHE A 149 -7.43 20.53 23.11
CA PHE A 149 -5.99 20.79 23.18
C PHE A 149 -5.21 19.66 23.84
N SER A 150 -5.89 18.82 24.63
CA SER A 150 -5.31 17.60 25.18
C SER A 150 -6.38 16.51 25.21
N PRO A 151 -6.26 15.48 24.36
CA PRO A 151 -5.21 15.29 23.34
C PRO A 151 -5.10 16.44 22.35
N ALA A 152 -3.86 16.76 21.95
CA ALA A 152 -3.60 17.72 20.88
C ALA A 152 -3.95 17.09 19.52
N PRO A 153 -4.15 17.87 18.46
CA PRO A 153 -4.30 17.31 17.11
C PRO A 153 -3.18 16.34 16.74
N SER A 154 -1.93 16.68 17.05
CA SER A 154 -0.74 15.83 16.82
C SER A 154 -0.68 14.54 17.65
N ASP A 155 -1.59 14.36 18.61
CA ASP A 155 -1.71 13.12 19.37
C ASP A 155 -2.58 12.09 18.61
N ASN A 156 -3.18 12.44 17.47
CA ASN A 156 -3.98 11.56 16.60
C ASN A 156 -5.05 10.75 17.36
N GLY A 157 -5.66 11.39 18.35
CA GLY A 157 -6.70 10.77 19.21
C GLY A 157 -6.17 9.88 20.33
N PHE A 158 -4.86 9.82 20.57
CA PHE A 158 -4.21 8.97 21.58
C PHE A 158 -3.39 9.76 22.60
N LEU A 159 -3.67 9.57 23.88
CA LEU A 159 -2.75 9.92 24.95
C LEU A 159 -2.07 8.64 25.46
N VAL A 160 -0.76 8.68 25.61
CA VAL A 160 0.02 7.58 26.23
C VAL A 160 0.46 8.02 27.62
N VAL A 161 0.23 7.18 28.62
CA VAL A 161 0.60 7.44 30.02
C VAL A 161 1.21 6.19 30.68
N ASP A 162 1.95 6.40 31.77
CA ASP A 162 2.42 5.31 32.65
C ASP A 162 1.26 4.52 33.28
N ASN A 163 1.56 3.39 33.91
CA ASN A 163 0.61 2.63 34.72
C ASN A 163 1.11 2.45 36.18
N PRO A 164 0.53 3.14 37.19
CA PRO A 164 -0.53 4.15 37.09
C PRO A 164 -0.03 5.48 36.53
N GLY A 165 -0.85 6.14 35.73
CA GLY A 165 -0.53 7.40 35.07
C GLY A 165 -1.51 8.53 35.38
N SER A 166 -1.24 9.69 34.79
CA SER A 166 -2.13 10.85 34.85
C SER A 166 -1.97 11.73 33.61
N THR A 167 -3.05 12.37 33.20
CA THR A 167 -3.04 13.35 32.11
C THR A 167 -4.08 14.45 32.36
N ALA A 168 -4.00 15.54 31.62
CA ALA A 168 -4.99 16.61 31.65
C ALA A 168 -5.86 16.52 30.39
N ILE A 169 -7.17 16.68 30.54
CA ILE A 169 -8.10 16.85 29.41
C ILE A 169 -8.44 18.32 29.33
N VAL A 170 -8.19 18.93 28.18
CA VAL A 170 -8.32 20.36 27.97
C VAL A 170 -9.11 20.62 26.69
N ALA A 171 -10.21 21.36 26.81
CA ALA A 171 -11.06 21.72 25.68
C ALA A 171 -11.66 23.12 25.86
N GLN A 172 -12.06 23.75 24.77
CA GLN A 172 -12.76 25.05 24.80
C GLN A 172 -13.83 25.12 23.73
N THR A 173 -14.80 26.01 23.93
CA THR A 173 -15.72 26.42 22.85
C THR A 173 -15.00 27.35 21.88
N GLY A 174 -15.07 27.09 20.57
CA GLY A 174 -14.32 27.84 19.56
C GLY A 174 -14.71 29.33 19.46
N ASP A 175 -15.93 29.69 19.85
CA ASP A 175 -16.43 31.08 19.89
C ASP A 175 -16.31 31.74 21.27
N GLY A 176 -15.73 31.04 22.26
CA GLY A 176 -15.59 31.50 23.65
C GLY A 176 -16.90 31.58 24.45
N SER A 177 -17.99 31.05 23.92
CA SER A 177 -19.31 31.04 24.57
C SER A 177 -19.40 30.05 25.73
N GLN A 178 -20.41 30.19 26.59
CA GLN A 178 -20.61 29.25 27.71
C GLN A 178 -21.34 27.99 27.24
N ALA A 179 -20.85 26.84 27.66
CA ALA A 179 -21.43 25.52 27.40
C ALA A 179 -21.28 24.58 28.61
N ASN A 180 -21.93 23.42 28.54
CA ASN A 180 -21.81 22.35 29.53
C ASN A 180 -20.92 21.26 28.97
N PHE A 181 -19.84 20.94 29.68
CA PHE A 181 -18.89 19.89 29.31
C PHE A 181 -19.10 18.68 30.20
N GLN A 182 -19.16 17.51 29.59
CA GLN A 182 -19.25 16.22 30.27
C GLN A 182 -18.24 15.26 29.67
N LEU A 183 -17.30 14.80 30.49
CA LEU A 183 -16.33 13.79 30.11
C LEU A 183 -16.81 12.41 30.56
N PHE A 184 -16.82 11.48 29.62
CA PHE A 184 -17.02 10.06 29.83
C PHE A 184 -15.70 9.32 29.65
N ALA A 185 -15.49 8.27 30.44
CA ALA A 185 -14.44 7.29 30.23
C ALA A 185 -15.05 5.89 30.42
N ASN A 186 -14.80 4.99 29.47
CA ASN A 186 -15.35 3.63 29.47
C ASN A 186 -16.89 3.62 29.65
N GLY A 187 -17.57 4.57 28.99
CA GLY A 187 -19.03 4.77 29.05
C GLY A 187 -19.56 5.40 30.34
N SER A 188 -18.71 5.66 31.34
CA SER A 188 -19.11 6.27 32.62
C SER A 188 -18.75 7.74 32.66
N SER A 189 -19.66 8.60 33.13
CA SER A 189 -19.35 10.03 33.30
C SER A 189 -18.40 10.22 34.49
N ILE A 190 -17.22 10.79 34.22
CA ILE A 190 -16.17 11.00 35.23
C ILE A 190 -16.03 12.47 35.65
N ASN A 191 -16.45 13.42 34.82
CA ASN A 191 -16.43 14.84 35.17
C ASN A 191 -17.54 15.60 34.44
N ILE A 192 -18.16 16.56 35.12
CA ILE A 192 -19.15 17.48 34.56
C ILE A 192 -18.81 18.89 35.03
N GLN A 193 -18.71 19.83 34.09
CA GLN A 193 -18.55 21.25 34.37
C GLN A 193 -19.54 22.03 33.52
N ASN A 194 -20.38 22.82 34.17
CA ASN A 194 -21.48 23.53 33.52
C ASN A 194 -21.19 25.01 33.40
N ASN A 195 -21.71 25.62 32.33
CA ASN A 195 -21.67 27.06 32.09
C ASN A 195 -20.25 27.66 32.07
N ILE A 196 -19.33 27.00 31.36
CA ILE A 196 -17.93 27.39 31.17
C ILE A 196 -17.62 27.48 29.67
N SER A 197 -16.59 28.24 29.29
CA SER A 197 -16.07 28.27 27.92
C SER A 197 -14.73 27.54 27.76
N PHE A 198 -14.07 27.23 28.88
CA PHE A 198 -12.80 26.53 28.95
C PHE A 198 -12.90 25.41 29.99
N TYR A 199 -12.69 24.18 29.53
CA TYR A 199 -12.73 22.96 30.31
C TYR A 199 -11.32 22.48 30.62
N PHE A 200 -11.07 22.19 31.90
CA PHE A 200 -9.85 21.58 32.38
C PHE A 200 -10.21 20.49 33.39
N TYR A 201 -9.67 19.29 33.19
CA TYR A 201 -9.80 18.20 34.14
C TYR A 201 -8.49 17.42 34.23
N GLN A 202 -7.94 17.31 35.44
CA GLN A 202 -6.79 16.45 35.73
C GLN A 202 -7.29 15.04 36.02
N PHE A 203 -7.04 14.11 35.10
CA PHE A 203 -7.37 12.70 35.26
C PHE A 203 -6.16 11.97 35.88
N ASN A 204 -6.28 11.55 37.14
CA ASN A 204 -5.21 10.90 37.89
C ASN A 204 -5.52 9.41 38.14
N ASN A 205 -4.48 8.63 38.45
CA ASN A 205 -4.57 7.21 38.80
C ASN A 205 -5.20 6.36 37.69
N ILE A 206 -4.84 6.67 36.44
CA ILE A 206 -5.25 5.88 35.27
C ILE A 206 -4.45 4.59 35.31
N THR A 207 -5.12 3.45 35.44
CA THR A 207 -4.49 2.13 35.64
C THR A 207 -4.83 1.12 34.55
N GLU A 208 -5.73 1.50 33.66
CA GLU A 208 -6.21 0.72 32.53
C GLU A 208 -6.53 1.70 31.39
N ASN A 209 -6.59 1.18 30.15
CA ASN A 209 -6.98 1.98 28.98
C ASN A 209 -8.34 2.66 29.19
N GLN A 210 -8.45 3.93 28.78
CA GLN A 210 -9.67 4.73 28.88
C GLN A 210 -10.16 5.13 27.49
N PHE A 211 -11.32 4.62 27.10
CA PHE A 211 -12.06 5.05 25.91
C PHE A 211 -12.92 6.25 26.29
N CYS A 212 -12.45 7.44 25.94
CA CYS A 212 -12.99 8.70 26.43
C CYS A 212 -13.87 9.38 25.39
N GLU A 213 -14.91 10.06 25.85
CA GLU A 213 -15.75 10.94 25.04
C GLU A 213 -16.00 12.23 25.83
N ILE A 214 -15.66 13.38 25.26
CA ILE A 214 -16.08 14.68 25.77
C ILE A 214 -17.32 15.17 25.00
N VAL A 215 -18.39 15.42 25.73
CA VAL A 215 -19.67 15.89 25.21
C VAL A 215 -19.86 17.32 25.66
N VAL A 216 -20.04 18.23 24.71
CA VAL A 216 -20.25 19.65 24.99
C VAL A 216 -21.61 20.07 24.46
N THR A 217 -22.43 20.60 25.36
CA THR A 217 -23.81 20.99 25.07
C THR A 217 -23.99 22.50 25.26
N GLN A 218 -24.49 23.17 24.23
CA GLN A 218 -24.91 24.56 24.27
C GLN A 218 -26.34 24.68 23.71
N GLY A 219 -27.31 24.90 24.61
CA GLY A 219 -28.71 24.91 24.21
C GLY A 219 -29.12 23.56 23.63
N GLU A 220 -29.54 23.55 22.36
CA GLU A 220 -29.87 22.33 21.60
C GLU A 220 -28.66 21.74 20.86
N ASN A 221 -27.56 22.48 20.74
CA ASN A 221 -26.35 22.02 20.07
C ASN A 221 -25.58 21.06 20.97
N VAL A 222 -25.25 19.88 20.44
CA VAL A 222 -24.39 18.88 21.08
C VAL A 222 -23.21 18.59 20.15
N ARG A 223 -22.01 18.61 20.71
CA ARG A 223 -20.77 18.26 20.02
C ARG A 223 -20.01 17.21 20.82
N ARG A 224 -19.35 16.29 20.13
CA ARG A 224 -18.69 15.11 20.70
C ARG A 224 -17.28 15.01 20.17
N LYS A 225 -16.34 14.65 21.05
CA LYS A 225 -14.98 14.29 20.68
C LYS A 225 -14.54 13.05 21.43
N SER A 226 -14.11 12.04 20.68
CA SER A 226 -13.62 10.78 21.22
C SER A 226 -12.11 10.72 21.16
N PHE A 227 -11.50 10.11 22.16
CA PHE A 227 -10.06 9.85 22.21
C PHE A 227 -9.77 8.70 23.17
N ILE A 228 -8.57 8.15 23.10
CA ILE A 228 -8.14 7.00 23.90
C ILE A 228 -6.96 7.41 24.76
N ILE A 229 -6.99 7.05 26.04
CA ILE A 229 -5.82 7.11 26.91
C ILE A 229 -5.30 5.68 27.06
N LEU A 230 -4.11 5.39 26.52
CA LEU A 230 -3.43 4.11 26.67
C LEU A 230 -2.48 4.14 27.85
N THR A 231 -2.54 3.09 28.66
CA THR A 231 -1.60 2.83 29.75
C THR A 231 -0.62 1.73 29.34
N ASP A 232 0.64 1.82 29.76
CA ASP A 232 1.57 0.69 29.62
C ASP A 232 1.07 -0.53 30.41
N GLY A 233 0.51 -1.50 29.70
CA GLY A 233 0.01 -2.76 30.23
C GLY A 233 1.02 -3.90 30.13
N THR A 234 2.26 -3.61 29.73
CA THR A 234 3.24 -4.66 29.40
C THR A 234 3.62 -5.47 30.63
N ILE A 235 3.47 -6.78 30.50
CA ILE A 235 3.96 -7.72 31.50
C ILE A 235 5.20 -8.41 30.95
N SER A 236 6.32 -8.31 31.66
CA SER A 236 7.51 -9.10 31.34
C SER A 236 7.25 -10.58 31.64
N GLN A 237 7.21 -11.41 30.60
CA GLN A 237 6.94 -12.83 30.72
C GLN A 237 7.58 -13.60 29.56
N ASN A 238 8.24 -14.71 29.90
CA ASN A 238 8.85 -15.60 28.92
C ASN A 238 7.83 -16.11 27.88
N LEU A 239 8.28 -16.32 26.64
CA LEU A 239 7.48 -16.97 25.60
C LEU A 239 6.85 -18.28 26.09
N PRO A 240 5.62 -18.61 25.64
CA PRO A 240 4.99 -19.85 26.04
C PRO A 240 5.73 -21.03 25.40
N SER A 241 5.87 -22.11 26.16
CA SER A 241 6.54 -23.33 25.68
C SER A 241 5.72 -24.14 24.65
N SER A 242 4.48 -23.72 24.37
CA SER A 242 3.55 -24.39 23.46
C SER A 242 2.73 -23.35 22.67
N PRO A 243 2.63 -23.49 21.33
CA PRO A 243 3.35 -24.46 20.50
C PRO A 243 4.87 -24.22 20.55
N ALA A 244 5.64 -25.27 20.29
CA ALA A 244 7.10 -25.15 20.24
C ALA A 244 7.53 -24.41 18.96
N ASN A 245 8.70 -23.76 19.00
CA ASN A 245 9.30 -23.06 17.86
C ASN A 245 8.40 -21.96 17.27
N LEU A 246 7.91 -21.06 18.13
CA LEU A 246 7.15 -19.90 17.68
C LEU A 246 7.95 -19.08 16.66
N GLU A 247 7.31 -18.76 15.55
CA GLU A 247 7.81 -17.84 14.53
C GLU A 247 7.07 -16.49 14.64
N ASP A 248 7.67 -15.39 14.20
CA ASP A 248 6.95 -14.10 14.14
C ASP A 248 5.68 -14.22 13.28
N GLY A 249 4.61 -13.54 13.69
CA GLY A 249 3.27 -13.65 13.14
C GLY A 249 2.34 -14.56 13.94
N ILE A 250 1.39 -15.18 13.24
CA ILE A 250 0.37 -16.06 13.82
C ILE A 250 0.89 -17.48 13.96
N ASN A 251 0.83 -18.03 15.18
CA ASN A 251 1.17 -19.42 15.47
C ASN A 251 -0.09 -20.19 15.88
N TYR A 252 -0.63 -20.97 14.95
CA TYR A 252 -1.82 -21.79 15.20
C TYR A 252 -1.51 -22.98 16.12
N HIS A 253 -2.45 -23.32 17.01
CA HIS A 253 -2.32 -24.48 17.89
C HIS A 253 -2.93 -25.72 17.22
N PRO A 254 -2.13 -26.66 16.65
CA PRO A 254 -2.67 -27.76 15.85
C PRO A 254 -3.55 -28.74 16.64
N SER A 255 -3.36 -28.82 17.97
CA SER A 255 -4.17 -29.66 18.85
C SER A 255 -5.35 -28.94 19.50
N ASP A 256 -5.44 -27.62 19.37
CA ASP A 256 -6.49 -26.80 19.99
C ASP A 256 -6.86 -25.63 19.07
N PRO A 257 -7.83 -25.81 18.16
CA PRO A 257 -8.21 -24.76 17.22
C PRO A 257 -8.97 -23.61 17.87
N THR A 258 -9.13 -23.60 19.21
CA THR A 258 -9.68 -22.46 19.94
C THR A 258 -8.60 -21.45 20.36
N LYS A 259 -7.35 -21.68 19.96
CA LYS A 259 -6.19 -20.88 20.34
C LYS A 259 -5.28 -20.52 19.17
N ALA A 260 -4.65 -19.36 19.29
CA ALA A 260 -3.56 -18.91 18.44
C ALA A 260 -2.59 -18.07 19.30
N THR A 261 -1.28 -18.20 19.07
CA THR A 261 -0.28 -17.35 19.70
C THR A 261 0.24 -16.33 18.68
N LEU A 262 0.06 -15.05 18.98
CA LEU A 262 0.61 -13.94 18.22
C LEU A 262 2.01 -13.64 18.74
N LEU A 263 2.99 -13.49 17.84
CA LEU A 263 4.36 -13.11 18.17
C LEU A 263 4.79 -11.94 17.27
N LEU A 264 5.17 -10.83 17.88
CA LEU A 264 5.59 -9.61 17.18
C LEU A 264 6.99 -9.21 17.62
N ASN A 265 7.87 -8.99 16.65
CA ASN A 265 9.15 -8.35 16.90
C ASN A 265 9.04 -6.84 16.64
N ALA A 266 8.80 -6.07 17.70
CA ALA A 266 8.73 -4.62 17.69
C ALA A 266 9.86 -4.03 18.54
N GLU A 267 11.11 -4.20 18.08
CA GLU A 267 12.31 -3.67 18.75
C GLU A 267 12.19 -2.16 19.05
N GLY A 268 12.66 -1.75 20.23
CA GLY A 268 12.59 -0.37 20.69
C GLY A 268 11.24 0.07 21.26
N LYS A 269 10.12 -0.57 20.88
CA LYS A 269 8.78 -0.15 21.32
C LYS A 269 8.50 -0.51 22.78
N ASP A 270 7.73 0.35 23.44
CA ASP A 270 7.44 0.23 24.88
C ASP A 270 6.40 -0.85 25.14
N PHE A 271 5.23 -0.74 24.48
CA PHE A 271 4.13 -1.68 24.69
C PHE A 271 3.24 -1.84 23.45
N VAL A 272 2.55 -2.98 23.39
CA VAL A 272 1.66 -3.31 22.28
C VAL A 272 0.35 -3.87 22.81
N TYR A 273 -0.77 -3.40 22.27
CA TYR A 273 -2.09 -4.01 22.47
C TYR A 273 -2.56 -4.70 21.19
N VAL A 274 -3.37 -5.75 21.35
CA VAL A 274 -4.03 -6.42 20.22
C VAL A 274 -5.51 -6.03 20.20
N ALA A 275 -5.90 -5.23 19.20
CA ALA A 275 -7.29 -4.85 18.95
C ALA A 275 -7.86 -5.71 17.83
N GLY A 276 -9.01 -6.34 18.04
CA GLY A 276 -9.59 -7.23 17.04
C GLY A 276 -11.08 -7.50 17.22
N SER A 277 -11.66 -8.27 16.31
CA SER A 277 -13.07 -8.68 16.32
C SER A 277 -13.48 -9.31 17.66
N PHE A 278 -12.63 -10.15 18.25
CA PHE A 278 -12.86 -10.81 19.54
C PHE A 278 -12.90 -9.85 20.76
N ASN A 279 -12.51 -8.59 20.61
CA ASN A 279 -12.62 -7.56 21.65
C ASN A 279 -13.26 -6.26 21.15
N SER A 280 -13.99 -6.33 20.03
CA SER A 280 -14.65 -5.19 19.39
C SER A 280 -13.71 -4.00 19.14
N TYR A 281 -12.43 -4.27 18.86
CA TYR A 281 -11.39 -3.24 18.70
C TYR A 281 -11.24 -2.30 19.90
N THR A 282 -11.55 -2.80 21.10
CA THR A 282 -11.42 -2.08 22.38
C THR A 282 -10.51 -2.85 23.33
N PRO A 283 -9.19 -2.87 23.09
CA PRO A 283 -8.28 -3.71 23.86
C PRO A 283 -8.15 -3.21 25.31
N THR A 284 -8.59 -4.04 26.26
CA THR A 284 -8.28 -3.91 27.69
C THR A 284 -6.89 -4.49 28.01
N ASP A 285 -6.43 -4.38 29.26
CA ASP A 285 -5.20 -5.01 29.77
C ASP A 285 -5.08 -6.51 29.48
N ALA A 286 -6.20 -7.22 29.35
CA ALA A 286 -6.20 -8.64 28.95
C ALA A 286 -5.61 -8.90 27.55
N PHE A 287 -5.54 -7.86 26.71
CA PHE A 287 -5.01 -7.88 25.35
C PHE A 287 -3.72 -7.06 25.21
N ALA A 288 -3.12 -6.62 26.32
CA ALA A 288 -1.73 -6.16 26.32
C ALA A 288 -0.82 -7.35 26.00
N MET A 289 0.06 -7.19 25.02
CA MET A 289 1.07 -8.19 24.71
C MET A 289 2.10 -8.25 25.84
N ARG A 290 2.58 -9.45 26.11
CA ARG A 290 3.64 -9.71 27.08
C ARG A 290 4.98 -9.55 26.39
N LYS A 291 6.00 -9.05 27.09
CA LYS A 291 7.35 -8.89 26.54
C LYS A 291 8.29 -9.96 27.08
N ASP A 292 8.82 -10.79 26.18
CA ASP A 292 9.79 -11.82 26.54
C ASP A 292 11.13 -11.18 26.92
N PRO A 293 11.64 -11.37 28.15
CA PRO A 293 12.85 -10.67 28.60
C PRO A 293 14.13 -11.19 27.95
N THR A 294 14.08 -12.31 27.23
CA THR A 294 15.27 -12.92 26.60
C THR A 294 15.45 -12.43 25.17
N SER A 295 14.37 -12.42 24.39
CA SER A 295 14.33 -12.04 22.98
C SER A 295 13.88 -10.60 22.75
N GLY A 296 13.21 -9.98 23.72
CA GLY A 296 12.60 -8.65 23.57
C GLY A 296 11.27 -8.64 22.81
N LYS A 297 10.82 -9.79 22.27
CA LYS A 297 9.61 -9.89 21.46
C LYS A 297 8.33 -9.79 22.27
N PHE A 298 7.29 -9.27 21.65
CA PHE A 298 5.94 -9.16 22.21
C PHE A 298 5.12 -10.38 21.82
N TRP A 299 4.32 -10.93 22.75
CA TRP A 299 3.47 -12.08 22.45
C TRP A 299 2.12 -12.05 23.19
N LEU A 300 1.10 -12.66 22.59
CA LEU A 300 -0.21 -12.87 23.21
C LEU A 300 -0.81 -14.21 22.75
N GLU A 301 -1.25 -15.05 23.69
CA GLU A 301 -2.09 -16.22 23.38
C GLU A 301 -3.56 -15.78 23.40
N LEU A 302 -4.20 -15.85 22.24
CA LEU A 302 -5.64 -15.74 22.10
C LEU A 302 -6.29 -17.08 22.44
N SER A 303 -7.45 -17.04 23.10
CA SER A 303 -8.21 -18.23 23.49
C SER A 303 -9.71 -17.99 23.33
N GLY A 304 -10.48 -19.07 23.19
CA GLY A 304 -11.92 -18.97 22.96
C GLY A 304 -12.29 -18.64 21.53
N LEU A 305 -11.35 -18.80 20.58
CA LEU A 305 -11.61 -18.67 19.16
C LEU A 305 -12.53 -19.80 18.67
N THR A 306 -13.36 -19.50 17.68
CA THR A 306 -14.17 -20.52 17.01
C THR A 306 -13.41 -21.06 15.79
N SER A 307 -13.19 -22.38 15.76
CA SER A 307 -12.52 -23.04 14.63
C SER A 307 -13.20 -22.72 13.30
N GLY A 308 -12.45 -22.17 12.35
CA GLY A 308 -12.90 -21.85 10.99
C GLY A 308 -13.54 -20.46 10.85
N ASP A 309 -13.87 -19.78 11.95
CA ASP A 309 -14.39 -18.41 11.89
C ASP A 309 -13.28 -17.44 11.50
N ILE A 310 -13.67 -16.37 10.80
CA ILE A 310 -12.77 -15.28 10.42
C ILE A 310 -12.73 -14.28 11.57
N GLU A 311 -11.54 -14.13 12.14
CA GLU A 311 -11.22 -13.08 13.09
C GLU A 311 -10.29 -12.07 12.42
N THR A 312 -10.37 -10.80 12.82
CA THR A 312 -9.51 -9.73 12.32
C THR A 312 -8.84 -9.01 13.47
N TYR A 313 -7.59 -8.58 13.29
CA TYR A 313 -6.88 -7.81 14.31
C TYR A 313 -5.86 -6.83 13.76
N GLN A 314 -5.46 -5.89 14.61
CA GLN A 314 -4.33 -4.97 14.45
C GLN A 314 -3.53 -4.91 15.74
N TYR A 315 -2.25 -4.60 15.60
CA TYR A 315 -1.42 -4.14 16.70
C TYR A 315 -1.58 -2.64 16.89
N TRP A 316 -1.79 -2.22 18.13
CA TRP A 316 -1.66 -0.83 18.57
C TRP A 316 -0.32 -0.74 19.27
N VAL A 317 0.68 -0.28 18.52
CA VAL A 317 2.09 -0.20 18.94
C VAL A 317 2.31 1.20 19.50
N ALA A 318 2.77 1.28 20.75
CA ALA A 318 2.91 2.54 21.45
C ALA A 318 4.34 2.78 21.93
N ASP A 319 4.68 4.06 21.96
CA ASP A 319 5.93 4.61 22.45
C ASP A 319 5.62 5.79 23.37
N GLN A 320 6.17 5.76 24.59
CA GLN A 320 6.02 6.83 25.56
C GLN A 320 6.88 8.04 25.18
N THR A 321 8.03 7.81 24.54
CA THR A 321 9.00 8.84 24.16
C THR A 321 9.54 8.56 22.75
N PRO A 322 8.70 8.66 21.70
CA PRO A 322 9.15 8.43 20.34
C PRO A 322 10.21 9.47 19.94
N VAL A 323 11.02 9.12 18.93
CA VAL A 323 11.91 10.09 18.28
C VAL A 323 11.11 11.24 17.66
N ALA A 324 11.81 12.34 17.34
CA ALA A 324 11.15 13.50 16.75
C ALA A 324 10.38 13.09 15.49
N ASP A 325 9.20 13.69 15.31
CA ASP A 325 8.30 13.47 14.18
C ASP A 325 7.71 12.04 14.06
N SER A 326 8.08 11.10 14.94
CA SER A 326 7.45 9.77 15.03
C SER A 326 6.16 9.79 15.90
N PRO A 327 5.09 9.07 15.51
CA PRO A 327 3.87 8.99 16.31
C PRO A 327 4.04 8.21 17.62
N LYS A 328 3.30 8.63 18.66
CA LYS A 328 3.24 7.88 19.94
C LYS A 328 2.50 6.56 19.83
N VAL A 329 1.53 6.46 18.91
CA VAL A 329 0.73 5.25 18.71
C VAL A 329 0.55 5.02 17.22
N VAL A 330 0.86 3.81 16.77
CA VAL A 330 0.62 3.35 15.42
C VAL A 330 -0.31 2.15 15.46
N LYS A 331 -1.38 2.21 14.67
CA LYS A 331 -2.19 1.03 14.33
C LYS A 331 -1.63 0.38 13.07
N THR A 332 -1.40 -0.92 13.11
CA THR A 332 -0.87 -1.66 11.97
C THR A 332 -1.31 -3.13 11.98
N ALA A 333 -1.40 -3.73 10.79
CA ALA A 333 -1.52 -5.17 10.63
C ALA A 333 -0.22 -5.88 11.05
N ASP A 334 -0.27 -7.21 11.13
CA ASP A 334 0.89 -8.05 11.36
C ASP A 334 1.86 -7.99 10.17
N PRO A 335 3.17 -7.74 10.37
CA PRO A 335 4.17 -7.80 9.30
C PRO A 335 4.18 -9.13 8.55
N PHE A 336 3.83 -10.23 9.23
CA PHE A 336 3.81 -11.58 8.68
C PHE A 336 2.41 -12.06 8.30
N SER A 337 1.46 -11.14 8.12
CA SER A 337 0.11 -11.44 7.69
C SER A 337 0.10 -12.18 6.35
N THR A 338 -0.62 -13.31 6.26
CA THR A 338 -0.83 -14.04 5.00
C THR A 338 -2.11 -13.62 4.27
N LEU A 339 -2.97 -12.87 4.94
CA LEU A 339 -4.16 -12.25 4.35
C LEU A 339 -4.48 -10.97 5.11
N VAL A 340 -4.62 -9.87 4.39
CA VAL A 340 -4.90 -8.54 4.94
C VAL A 340 -6.17 -7.98 4.34
N LEU A 341 -6.98 -7.28 5.14
CA LEU A 341 -8.13 -6.52 4.65
C LEU A 341 -7.78 -5.03 4.68
N SER A 342 -8.16 -4.31 3.63
CA SER A 342 -7.83 -2.91 3.45
C SER A 342 -9.10 -2.10 3.12
N PRO A 343 -9.31 -0.93 3.76
CA PRO A 343 -10.42 -0.06 3.39
C PRO A 343 -10.18 0.64 2.05
N PHE A 344 -8.94 0.67 1.56
CA PHE A 344 -8.53 1.39 0.37
C PHE A 344 -8.85 0.60 -0.91
N ASP A 345 -8.61 -0.72 -0.89
CA ASP A 345 -8.64 -1.56 -2.08
C ASP A 345 -9.84 -2.50 -2.11
N ASP A 346 -10.16 -3.15 -0.99
CA ASP A 346 -11.16 -4.22 -0.92
C ASP A 346 -12.56 -3.83 -1.44
N PRO A 347 -13.07 -2.60 -1.24
CA PRO A 347 -14.39 -2.20 -1.75
C PRO A 347 -14.53 -2.31 -3.28
N TRP A 348 -13.42 -2.34 -4.02
CA TRP A 348 -13.40 -2.36 -5.48
C TRP A 348 -13.09 -3.74 -6.06
N ILE A 349 -12.89 -4.76 -5.21
CA ILE A 349 -12.62 -6.13 -5.65
C ILE A 349 -13.95 -6.87 -5.87
N SER A 350 -14.11 -7.48 -7.05
CA SER A 350 -15.33 -8.20 -7.39
C SER A 350 -15.53 -9.44 -6.52
N ASN A 351 -16.77 -9.67 -6.07
CA ASN A 351 -17.16 -10.90 -5.38
C ASN A 351 -17.03 -12.17 -6.26
N THR A 352 -16.91 -12.03 -7.58
CA THR A 352 -16.59 -13.17 -8.46
C THR A 352 -15.13 -13.61 -8.31
N THR A 353 -14.24 -12.67 -8.05
CA THR A 353 -12.80 -12.91 -7.93
C THR A 353 -12.41 -13.35 -6.52
N PHE A 354 -12.92 -12.64 -5.51
CA PHE A 354 -12.76 -13.00 -4.09
C PHE A 354 -14.14 -13.15 -3.42
N PRO A 355 -14.71 -14.37 -3.43
CA PRO A 355 -16.02 -14.61 -2.85
C PRO A 355 -16.05 -14.33 -1.34
N GLY A 356 -17.01 -13.50 -0.91
CA GLY A 356 -17.23 -13.22 0.50
C GLY A 356 -16.38 -12.09 1.08
N LEU A 357 -15.63 -11.35 0.26
CA LEU A 357 -14.78 -10.24 0.75
C LEU A 357 -15.58 -9.18 1.53
N THR A 358 -16.78 -8.82 1.05
CA THR A 358 -17.64 -7.83 1.73
C THR A 358 -18.60 -8.43 2.77
N THR A 359 -18.51 -9.75 3.03
CA THR A 359 -19.40 -10.45 3.97
C THR A 359 -18.61 -11.26 4.98
N THR A 360 -18.08 -12.42 4.58
CA THR A 360 -17.26 -13.30 5.43
C THR A 360 -15.97 -12.62 5.90
N TYR A 361 -15.33 -11.84 5.03
CA TYR A 361 -14.09 -11.10 5.32
C TYR A 361 -14.34 -9.60 5.42
N ALA A 362 -15.52 -9.20 5.89
CA ALA A 362 -15.89 -7.79 5.91
C ALA A 362 -14.87 -6.96 6.73
N TYR A 363 -14.36 -5.90 6.12
CA TYR A 363 -13.47 -4.97 6.80
C TYR A 363 -14.15 -4.38 8.06
N PRO A 364 -13.47 -4.35 9.21
CA PRO A 364 -14.06 -3.94 10.48
C PRO A 364 -14.38 -2.44 10.51
N ALA A 365 -15.63 -2.11 10.87
CA ALA A 365 -16.08 -0.72 10.96
C ALA A 365 -15.24 0.10 11.96
N GLY A 366 -14.95 1.36 11.60
CA GLY A 366 -14.20 2.31 12.43
C GLY A 366 -12.69 2.06 12.48
N GLN A 367 -12.16 1.12 11.70
CA GLN A 367 -10.73 1.03 11.46
C GLN A 367 -10.36 1.81 10.20
N GLU A 368 -9.13 2.31 10.13
CA GLU A 368 -8.68 3.22 9.06
C GLU A 368 -7.41 2.71 8.36
N ARG A 369 -6.95 1.50 8.68
CA ARG A 369 -5.69 0.91 8.22
C ARG A 369 -5.87 -0.60 8.05
N GLU A 370 -4.92 -1.22 7.40
CA GLU A 370 -4.87 -2.66 7.14
C GLU A 370 -5.10 -3.49 8.41
N VAL A 371 -5.93 -4.53 8.33
CA VAL A 371 -6.16 -5.50 9.40
C VAL A 371 -5.75 -6.90 8.98
N THR A 372 -5.10 -7.64 9.87
CA THR A 372 -4.72 -9.03 9.63
C THR A 372 -5.91 -9.96 9.82
N VAL A 373 -6.07 -10.92 8.92
CA VAL A 373 -7.03 -12.02 9.07
C VAL A 373 -6.39 -13.18 9.82
N LEU A 374 -7.08 -13.64 10.86
CA LEU A 374 -6.75 -14.84 11.62
C LEU A 374 -7.88 -15.86 11.45
N GLN A 375 -7.52 -17.09 11.08
CA GLN A 375 -8.48 -18.18 10.96
C GLN A 375 -7.84 -19.47 11.49
N THR A 376 -8.33 -19.99 12.62
CA THR A 376 -7.91 -21.30 13.12
C THR A 376 -8.64 -22.43 12.40
N GLY A 377 -8.12 -23.65 12.46
CA GLY A 377 -8.80 -24.82 11.87
C GLY A 377 -8.91 -24.78 10.34
N GLN A 378 -7.95 -24.13 9.66
CA GLN A 378 -7.86 -24.08 8.21
C GLN A 378 -7.77 -25.49 7.62
N THR A 379 -8.36 -25.66 6.43
CA THR A 379 -8.28 -26.92 5.70
C THR A 379 -7.11 -26.86 4.72
N PRO A 380 -6.12 -27.77 4.81
CA PRO A 380 -5.03 -27.81 3.83
C PRO A 380 -5.54 -28.06 2.42
N TYR A 381 -4.93 -27.40 1.43
CA TYR A 381 -5.22 -27.64 0.01
C TYR A 381 -4.81 -29.05 -0.41
N ASN A 382 -5.66 -29.73 -1.17
CA ASN A 382 -5.43 -31.09 -1.63
C ASN A 382 -4.75 -31.12 -3.01
N TRP A 383 -3.42 -30.97 -3.01
CA TRP A 383 -2.60 -31.01 -4.23
C TRP A 383 -2.76 -32.32 -5.02
N GLN A 384 -3.04 -32.22 -6.31
CA GLN A 384 -3.07 -33.35 -7.24
C GLN A 384 -1.65 -33.75 -7.68
N VAL A 385 -0.76 -32.77 -7.85
CA VAL A 385 0.65 -33.01 -8.16
C VAL A 385 1.51 -32.80 -6.91
N THR A 386 2.12 -33.89 -6.44
CA THR A 386 2.98 -33.86 -5.24
C THR A 386 4.47 -33.97 -5.54
N ASN A 387 4.84 -34.40 -6.75
CA ASN A 387 6.23 -34.61 -7.17
C ASN A 387 6.43 -34.05 -8.58
N PHE A 388 6.27 -32.74 -8.74
CA PHE A 388 6.46 -32.08 -10.03
C PHE A 388 7.93 -32.15 -10.46
N SER A 389 8.17 -32.60 -11.69
CA SER A 389 9.51 -32.60 -12.29
C SER A 389 9.69 -31.34 -13.11
N LYS A 390 10.38 -30.37 -12.54
CA LYS A 390 10.67 -29.09 -13.20
C LYS A 390 11.44 -29.29 -14.51
N PRO A 391 11.20 -28.47 -15.56
CA PRO A 391 12.04 -28.46 -16.75
C PRO A 391 13.52 -28.17 -16.45
N LYS A 392 14.41 -28.43 -17.40
CA LYS A 392 15.81 -28.03 -17.22
C LYS A 392 15.94 -26.53 -17.41
N LYS A 393 16.84 -25.89 -16.65
CA LYS A 393 17.13 -24.45 -16.73
C LYS A 393 17.44 -24.01 -18.17
N GLU A 394 18.23 -24.79 -18.89
CA GLU A 394 18.61 -24.51 -20.28
C GLU A 394 17.49 -24.67 -21.32
N ASP A 395 16.39 -25.34 -20.96
CA ASP A 395 15.27 -25.67 -21.84
C ASP A 395 14.02 -24.83 -21.54
N LEU A 396 14.08 -23.87 -20.60
CA LEU A 396 12.91 -23.07 -20.23
C LEU A 396 12.47 -22.15 -21.36
N ILE A 397 11.17 -22.19 -21.67
CA ILE A 397 10.45 -21.22 -22.47
C ILE A 397 9.43 -20.58 -21.51
N ILE A 398 9.82 -19.43 -20.98
CA ILE A 398 9.11 -18.68 -19.96
C ILE A 398 8.13 -17.73 -20.65
N TYR A 399 6.89 -17.72 -20.19
CA TYR A 399 5.90 -16.73 -20.58
C TYR A 399 5.66 -15.79 -19.38
N GLU A 400 6.13 -14.54 -19.50
CA GLU A 400 5.96 -13.53 -18.46
C GLU A 400 4.56 -12.91 -18.57
N VAL A 401 3.83 -12.85 -17.45
CA VAL A 401 2.42 -12.48 -17.40
C VAL A 401 2.18 -11.44 -16.31
N LEU A 402 1.62 -10.31 -16.71
CA LEU A 402 0.80 -9.49 -15.83
C LEU A 402 -0.65 -9.98 -15.89
N ILE A 403 -1.14 -10.51 -14.77
CA ILE A 403 -2.50 -11.08 -14.67
C ILE A 403 -3.55 -10.03 -15.03
N ARG A 404 -3.33 -8.79 -14.60
CA ARG A 404 -4.22 -7.65 -14.82
C ARG A 404 -4.50 -7.35 -16.29
N ASP A 405 -3.55 -7.64 -17.16
CA ASP A 405 -3.62 -7.26 -18.57
C ASP A 405 -3.85 -8.49 -19.47
N PHE A 406 -4.02 -9.67 -18.88
CA PHE A 406 -4.05 -10.92 -19.64
C PHE A 406 -5.44 -11.27 -20.19
N ASP A 407 -6.51 -11.09 -19.42
CA ASP A 407 -7.87 -11.34 -19.90
C ASP A 407 -8.87 -10.44 -19.13
N ALA A 408 -10.14 -10.49 -19.52
CA ALA A 408 -11.15 -9.51 -19.14
C ALA A 408 -11.47 -9.45 -17.63
N ASP A 409 -11.40 -10.58 -16.92
CA ASP A 409 -11.74 -10.64 -15.48
C ASP A 409 -10.50 -10.42 -14.58
N ARG A 410 -9.30 -10.36 -15.18
CA ARG A 410 -8.04 -9.90 -14.60
C ARG A 410 -7.59 -10.69 -13.37
N ASN A 411 -7.83 -12.00 -13.36
CA ASN A 411 -7.64 -12.85 -12.18
C ASN A 411 -7.09 -14.26 -12.51
N PHE A 412 -6.83 -15.08 -11.48
CA PHE A 412 -6.29 -16.44 -11.69
C PHE A 412 -7.20 -17.38 -12.48
N GLN A 413 -8.53 -17.19 -12.44
CA GLN A 413 -9.45 -18.02 -13.22
C GLN A 413 -9.25 -17.82 -14.72
N ASP A 414 -8.90 -16.61 -15.16
CA ASP A 414 -8.57 -16.35 -16.57
C ASP A 414 -7.35 -17.14 -17.02
N LEU A 415 -6.30 -17.20 -16.20
CA LEU A 415 -5.11 -18.00 -16.52
C LEU A 415 -5.43 -19.50 -16.56
N ILE A 416 -6.25 -19.98 -15.62
CA ILE A 416 -6.73 -21.37 -15.58
C ILE A 416 -7.48 -21.73 -16.86
N ASP A 417 -8.42 -20.88 -17.28
CA ASP A 417 -9.25 -21.11 -18.46
C ASP A 417 -8.44 -21.07 -19.77
N ARG A 418 -7.26 -20.45 -19.72
CA ARG A 418 -6.31 -20.36 -20.83
C ARG A 418 -5.17 -21.38 -20.76
N ILE A 419 -5.21 -22.40 -19.90
CA ILE A 419 -4.12 -23.38 -19.81
C ILE A 419 -3.76 -24.03 -21.17
N ASP A 420 -4.74 -24.27 -22.04
CA ASP A 420 -4.51 -24.84 -23.37
C ASP A 420 -3.78 -23.88 -24.31
N TYR A 421 -3.87 -22.57 -24.09
CA TYR A 421 -3.10 -21.56 -24.83
C TYR A 421 -1.60 -21.75 -24.58
N PHE A 422 -1.18 -21.79 -23.33
CA PHE A 422 0.22 -21.97 -22.94
C PHE A 422 0.79 -23.31 -23.45
N LYS A 423 0.00 -24.38 -23.35
CA LYS A 423 0.39 -25.71 -23.86
C LYS A 423 0.59 -25.73 -25.37
N ASN A 424 -0.34 -25.11 -26.12
CA ASN A 424 -0.25 -25.08 -27.58
C ASN A 424 0.95 -24.25 -28.06
N LEU A 425 1.34 -23.22 -27.30
CA LEU A 425 2.57 -22.44 -27.52
C LEU A 425 3.85 -23.19 -27.11
N ASN A 426 3.74 -24.34 -26.43
CA ASN A 426 4.85 -25.09 -25.82
C ASN A 426 5.60 -24.30 -24.73
N ILE A 427 4.88 -23.45 -24.00
CA ILE A 427 5.38 -22.83 -22.77
C ILE A 427 5.56 -23.93 -21.72
N ASN A 428 6.70 -23.92 -21.04
CA ASN A 428 6.99 -24.87 -19.95
C ASN A 428 7.28 -24.16 -18.62
N ALA A 429 7.24 -22.83 -18.59
CA ALA A 429 7.21 -22.04 -17.37
C ALA A 429 6.39 -20.77 -17.57
N ILE A 430 5.59 -20.40 -16.57
CA ILE A 430 4.90 -19.11 -16.50
C ILE A 430 5.57 -18.29 -15.41
N GLN A 431 6.02 -17.09 -15.75
CA GLN A 431 6.53 -16.13 -14.78
C GLN A 431 5.42 -15.11 -14.50
N LEU A 432 4.89 -15.13 -13.30
CA LEU A 432 3.95 -14.12 -12.86
C LEU A 432 4.74 -12.90 -12.40
N MET A 433 4.37 -11.72 -12.92
CA MET A 433 4.73 -10.44 -12.30
C MET A 433 4.23 -10.41 -10.84
N PRO A 434 4.69 -9.49 -9.98
CA PRO A 434 4.45 -9.57 -8.54
C PRO A 434 2.98 -9.76 -8.18
N VAL A 435 2.70 -10.82 -7.42
CA VAL A 435 1.36 -11.19 -6.92
C VAL A 435 1.21 -11.04 -5.41
N MET A 436 2.26 -10.58 -4.74
CA MET A 436 2.20 -10.23 -3.32
C MET A 436 1.31 -9.00 -3.14
N GLU A 437 0.59 -8.88 -2.04
CA GLU A 437 -0.32 -7.75 -1.80
C GLU A 437 0.44 -6.41 -1.90
N PHE A 438 -0.08 -5.53 -2.75
CA PHE A 438 0.52 -4.24 -3.09
C PHE A 438 -0.49 -3.11 -2.98
N GLU A 439 0.00 -1.88 -3.10
CA GLU A 439 -0.87 -0.74 -2.93
C GLU A 439 -1.70 -0.42 -4.19
N GLY A 440 -3.03 -0.45 -4.08
CA GLY A 440 -3.93 -0.06 -5.16
C GLY A 440 -4.31 -1.23 -6.06
N ASN A 441 -5.54 -1.19 -6.57
CA ASN A 441 -6.07 -2.22 -7.49
C ASN A 441 -5.64 -2.03 -8.97
N GLU A 442 -4.74 -1.10 -9.28
CA GLU A 442 -4.28 -0.86 -10.66
C GLU A 442 -2.78 -0.59 -10.64
N SER A 443 -2.00 -1.65 -10.67
CA SER A 443 -0.54 -1.61 -10.61
C SER A 443 0.05 -2.89 -11.20
N TRP A 444 1.33 -2.84 -11.57
CA TRP A 444 2.14 -3.99 -11.96
C TRP A 444 2.67 -4.79 -10.77
N GLY A 445 2.41 -4.33 -9.55
CA GLY A 445 2.64 -5.05 -8.29
C GLY A 445 3.96 -4.78 -7.57
N TYR A 446 4.84 -3.98 -8.16
CA TYR A 446 6.13 -3.61 -7.56
C TYR A 446 6.00 -2.75 -6.30
N ASN A 447 4.87 -2.07 -6.09
CA ASN A 447 4.59 -1.31 -4.88
C ASN A 447 4.04 -2.20 -3.75
N THR A 448 4.77 -3.28 -3.44
CA THR A 448 4.37 -4.32 -2.48
C THR A 448 4.32 -3.77 -1.04
N SER A 449 3.27 -4.12 -0.30
CA SER A 449 3.08 -3.76 1.10
C SER A 449 3.08 -4.97 2.04
N PHE A 450 2.63 -6.17 1.60
CA PHE A 450 2.68 -7.40 2.40
C PHE A 450 3.19 -8.59 1.57
N HIS A 451 4.47 -8.91 1.71
CA HIS A 451 5.14 -9.94 0.88
C HIS A 451 4.72 -11.39 1.18
N LEU A 452 4.07 -11.65 2.32
CA LEU A 452 3.51 -12.97 2.65
C LEU A 452 2.04 -13.13 2.24
N ALA A 453 1.37 -12.03 1.91
CA ALA A 453 -0.03 -12.05 1.48
C ALA A 453 -0.12 -12.07 -0.03
N LEU A 454 -1.08 -12.83 -0.55
CA LEU A 454 -1.44 -12.81 -1.96
C LEU A 454 -2.40 -11.64 -2.21
N ASP A 455 -2.18 -10.88 -3.29
CA ASP A 455 -3.06 -9.78 -3.68
C ASP A 455 -4.48 -10.32 -3.97
N LYS A 456 -5.44 -9.81 -3.21
CA LYS A 456 -6.84 -10.29 -3.24
C LYS A 456 -7.52 -10.00 -4.57
N PHE A 457 -7.05 -9.03 -5.34
CA PHE A 457 -7.60 -8.71 -6.64
C PHE A 457 -7.42 -9.87 -7.62
N TYR A 458 -6.35 -10.67 -7.48
CA TYR A 458 -6.15 -11.83 -8.34
C TYR A 458 -6.97 -13.05 -7.92
N GLY A 459 -7.44 -13.08 -6.68
CA GLY A 459 -8.33 -14.08 -6.12
C GLY A 459 -7.85 -14.66 -4.79
N THR A 460 -8.52 -15.71 -4.32
CA THR A 460 -8.18 -16.41 -3.07
C THR A 460 -6.89 -17.24 -3.20
N GLU A 461 -6.22 -17.54 -2.08
CA GLU A 461 -5.07 -18.47 -2.08
C GLU A 461 -5.42 -19.86 -2.63
N GLU A 462 -6.62 -20.38 -2.36
CA GLU A 462 -7.08 -21.65 -2.89
C GLU A 462 -7.11 -21.62 -4.42
N LYS A 463 -7.59 -20.52 -5.00
CA LYS A 463 -7.61 -20.32 -6.46
C LYS A 463 -6.20 -20.21 -7.04
N PHE A 464 -5.26 -19.61 -6.32
CA PHE A 464 -3.87 -19.57 -6.77
C PHE A 464 -3.22 -20.96 -6.71
N LYS A 465 -3.48 -21.75 -5.66
CA LYS A 465 -3.05 -23.15 -5.58
C LYS A 465 -3.68 -24.01 -6.69
N ASP A 466 -4.96 -23.80 -7.02
CA ASP A 466 -5.62 -24.43 -8.18
C ASP A 466 -4.84 -24.16 -9.48
N PHE A 467 -4.44 -22.90 -9.71
CA PHE A 467 -3.68 -22.50 -10.90
C PHE A 467 -2.31 -23.20 -10.96
N ILE A 468 -1.55 -23.17 -9.86
CA ILE A 468 -0.22 -23.80 -9.80
C ILE A 468 -0.34 -25.32 -10.03
N ASP A 469 -1.29 -25.98 -9.37
CA ASP A 469 -1.51 -27.42 -9.50
C ASP A 469 -1.91 -27.79 -10.95
N LEU A 470 -2.70 -26.94 -11.62
CA LEU A 470 -3.04 -27.12 -13.03
C LEU A 470 -1.82 -26.92 -13.94
N CYS A 471 -0.96 -25.95 -13.68
CA CYS A 471 0.30 -25.77 -14.40
C CYS A 471 1.19 -27.02 -14.25
N HIS A 472 1.35 -27.52 -13.02
CA HIS A 472 2.14 -28.72 -12.74
C HIS A 472 1.59 -29.96 -13.43
N GLN A 473 0.25 -30.13 -13.50
CA GLN A 473 -0.40 -31.22 -14.25
C GLN A 473 -0.07 -31.20 -15.74
N ASN A 474 0.31 -30.04 -16.28
CA ASN A 474 0.63 -29.84 -17.69
C ASN A 474 2.14 -29.67 -17.95
N GLY A 475 3.00 -29.95 -16.98
CA GLY A 475 4.45 -29.86 -17.18
C GLY A 475 5.00 -28.43 -17.14
N ILE A 476 4.21 -27.48 -16.62
CA ILE A 476 4.53 -26.04 -16.62
C ILE A 476 4.94 -25.63 -15.21
N ALA A 477 6.14 -25.08 -15.07
CA ALA A 477 6.61 -24.49 -13.81
C ALA A 477 5.98 -23.10 -13.59
N VAL A 478 5.84 -22.68 -12.34
CA VAL A 478 5.39 -21.33 -11.98
C VAL A 478 6.52 -20.60 -11.26
N ILE A 479 6.93 -19.46 -11.83
CA ILE A 479 7.97 -18.58 -11.30
C ILE A 479 7.28 -17.31 -10.82
N LEU A 480 7.63 -16.84 -9.62
CA LEU A 480 7.08 -15.61 -9.04
C LEU A 480 8.14 -14.51 -9.12
N ASP A 481 7.76 -13.35 -9.61
CA ASP A 481 8.59 -12.15 -9.54
C ASP A 481 8.47 -11.45 -8.16
N VAL A 482 9.60 -11.29 -7.47
CA VAL A 482 9.64 -10.80 -6.09
C VAL A 482 10.39 -9.48 -5.96
N ALA A 483 9.66 -8.43 -5.54
CA ALA A 483 10.20 -7.12 -5.19
C ALA A 483 10.50 -7.07 -3.68
N LEU A 484 11.68 -7.54 -3.31
CA LEU A 484 12.15 -7.57 -1.91
C LEU A 484 13.22 -6.54 -1.60
N ASN A 485 13.57 -5.67 -2.54
CA ASN A 485 14.51 -4.57 -2.33
C ASN A 485 13.87 -3.36 -1.61
N HIS A 486 12.54 -3.24 -1.65
CA HIS A 486 11.81 -2.15 -0.99
C HIS A 486 10.40 -2.61 -0.53
N ALA A 487 9.71 -1.75 0.21
CA ALA A 487 8.28 -1.83 0.48
C ALA A 487 7.64 -0.44 0.41
N PHE A 488 6.32 -0.37 0.34
CA PHE A 488 5.57 0.89 0.35
C PHE A 488 4.94 1.21 1.72
N GLY A 489 4.41 2.43 1.87
CA GLY A 489 4.00 3.06 3.13
C GLY A 489 2.99 2.27 3.98
N ARG A 490 2.20 1.38 3.38
CA ARG A 490 1.25 0.49 4.08
C ARG A 490 1.90 -0.73 4.72
N ASN A 491 3.19 -0.97 4.46
CA ASN A 491 3.93 -2.05 5.09
C ASN A 491 4.06 -1.84 6.62
N PRO A 492 3.70 -2.84 7.45
CA PRO A 492 3.77 -2.71 8.91
C PRO A 492 5.16 -2.41 9.48
N MET A 493 6.23 -2.86 8.82
CA MET A 493 7.61 -2.59 9.25
C MET A 493 8.05 -1.16 8.93
N ASN A 494 7.47 -0.49 7.93
CA ASN A 494 7.63 0.95 7.81
C ASN A 494 6.81 1.65 8.89
N ARG A 495 5.48 1.38 8.93
CA ARG A 495 4.53 2.07 9.82
C ARG A 495 4.94 2.09 11.29
N MET A 496 5.44 0.98 11.83
CA MET A 496 5.84 0.92 13.25
C MET A 496 7.00 1.87 13.58
N TRP A 497 7.87 2.19 12.63
CA TRP A 497 9.02 3.06 12.81
C TRP A 497 9.09 4.08 11.67
N MET A 498 8.05 4.92 11.56
CA MET A 498 7.95 5.97 10.54
C MET A 498 8.10 7.37 11.15
N ASP A 499 8.67 8.28 10.38
CA ASP A 499 8.60 9.72 10.63
C ASP A 499 7.40 10.34 9.88
N ASP A 500 6.49 10.95 10.65
CA ASP A 500 5.19 11.49 10.24
C ASP A 500 5.06 12.95 10.72
N PRO A 501 5.83 13.89 10.13
CA PRO A 501 5.93 15.27 10.60
C PRO A 501 4.66 16.10 10.39
N ASP A 502 3.76 15.69 9.48
CA ASP A 502 2.48 16.34 9.22
C ASP A 502 1.30 15.68 9.96
N GLY A 503 1.51 14.49 10.51
CA GLY A 503 0.57 13.81 11.40
C GLY A 503 -0.58 13.12 10.67
N ASP A 504 -0.44 12.83 9.38
CA ASP A 504 -1.49 12.20 8.57
C ASP A 504 -1.57 10.67 8.75
N GLY A 505 -0.61 10.12 9.50
CA GLY A 505 -0.50 8.70 9.82
C GLY A 505 0.24 7.89 8.74
N TRP A 506 1.03 8.54 7.89
CA TRP A 506 1.93 7.97 6.90
C TRP A 506 3.31 8.63 6.98
N GLY A 507 4.35 7.93 6.53
CA GLY A 507 5.71 8.42 6.67
C GLY A 507 6.75 7.50 6.07
N GLU A 508 7.98 7.99 5.98
CA GLU A 508 9.16 7.20 5.61
C GLU A 508 9.83 6.60 6.85
N PRO A 509 10.69 5.57 6.69
CA PRO A 509 11.39 4.96 7.81
C PRO A 509 12.16 5.99 8.66
N SER A 510 11.88 6.00 9.95
CA SER A 510 12.62 6.77 10.93
C SER A 510 14.05 6.23 11.12
N SER A 511 14.90 7.03 11.75
CA SER A 511 16.26 6.64 12.17
C SER A 511 16.34 5.42 13.11
N GLU A 512 15.22 4.98 13.69
CA GLU A 512 15.12 3.79 14.55
C GLU A 512 14.58 2.54 13.85
N ASN A 513 14.24 2.62 12.55
CA ASN A 513 13.68 1.48 11.84
C ASN A 513 14.71 0.33 11.75
N PRO A 514 14.41 -0.87 12.29
CA PRO A 514 15.38 -1.96 12.32
C PRO A 514 15.34 -2.83 11.06
N TYR A 515 14.42 -2.57 10.12
CA TYR A 515 14.23 -3.32 8.88
C TYR A 515 14.66 -2.54 7.63
N MET A 516 14.45 -1.23 7.64
CA MET A 516 14.59 -0.35 6.47
C MET A 516 15.61 0.75 6.75
N ASN A 517 16.19 1.30 5.69
CA ASN A 517 17.06 2.46 5.79
C ASN A 517 16.24 3.75 5.79
N GLU A 518 16.65 4.72 6.63
CA GLU A 518 16.13 6.10 6.59
C GLU A 518 16.43 6.77 5.24
N GLU A 519 17.62 6.52 4.69
CA GLU A 519 17.99 6.93 3.33
C GLU A 519 18.38 5.72 2.49
N ALA A 520 17.86 5.65 1.26
CA ALA A 520 18.17 4.56 0.35
C ALA A 520 19.67 4.45 0.06
N THR A 521 20.16 3.21 0.06
CA THR A 521 21.58 2.88 -0.11
C THR A 521 21.93 2.46 -1.54
N HIS A 522 21.08 2.84 -2.51
CA HIS A 522 21.27 2.65 -3.95
C HIS A 522 20.44 3.66 -4.76
N SER A 523 20.78 3.84 -6.05
CA SER A 523 20.23 4.93 -6.87
C SER A 523 18.87 4.69 -7.53
N TYR A 524 18.24 3.57 -7.24
CA TYR A 524 17.04 3.10 -7.94
C TYR A 524 15.88 2.82 -6.99
N SER A 525 15.91 3.38 -5.77
CA SER A 525 14.83 3.16 -4.80
C SER A 525 13.57 3.89 -5.25
N VAL A 526 12.43 3.19 -5.17
CA VAL A 526 11.10 3.68 -5.52
C VAL A 526 10.10 3.62 -4.36
N GLY A 527 10.54 3.07 -3.22
CA GLY A 527 9.82 3.04 -1.95
C GLY A 527 10.82 3.04 -0.79
N SER A 528 10.40 2.54 0.37
CA SER A 528 11.25 2.43 1.55
C SER A 528 12.26 1.28 1.37
N ASP A 529 13.55 1.61 1.36
CA ASP A 529 14.68 0.71 1.06
C ASP A 529 14.92 -0.29 2.19
N PHE A 530 14.90 -1.59 1.88
CA PHE A 530 15.17 -2.63 2.88
C PHE A 530 16.66 -2.71 3.23
N ASN A 531 16.96 -2.74 4.53
CA ASN A 531 18.31 -3.00 5.00
C ASN A 531 18.59 -4.51 5.05
N HIS A 532 19.07 -5.08 3.96
CA HIS A 532 19.39 -6.52 3.90
C HIS A 532 20.62 -6.96 4.70
N GLN A 533 21.32 -6.05 5.37
CA GLN A 533 22.34 -6.40 6.38
C GLN A 533 21.74 -6.54 7.79
N SER A 534 20.49 -6.10 7.99
CA SER A 534 19.74 -6.39 9.21
C SER A 534 19.33 -7.86 9.26
N ILE A 535 19.63 -8.53 10.37
CA ILE A 535 19.18 -9.90 10.61
C ILE A 535 17.65 -10.03 10.59
N LEU A 536 16.92 -8.95 10.90
CA LEU A 536 15.46 -8.96 10.93
C LEU A 536 14.89 -8.94 9.50
N THR A 537 15.48 -8.16 8.61
CA THR A 537 15.15 -8.13 7.18
C THR A 537 15.52 -9.45 6.49
N GLN A 538 16.66 -10.03 6.85
CA GLN A 538 17.05 -11.36 6.38
C GLN A 538 16.04 -12.42 6.81
N TYR A 539 15.68 -12.44 8.09
CA TYR A 539 14.65 -13.35 8.61
C TYR A 539 13.29 -13.13 7.93
N TYR A 540 12.86 -11.90 7.72
CA TYR A 540 11.63 -11.59 6.97
C TYR A 540 11.69 -12.15 5.54
N THR A 541 12.79 -11.90 4.83
CA THR A 541 13.03 -12.40 3.47
C THR A 541 12.99 -13.92 3.41
N GLU A 542 13.61 -14.61 4.37
CA GLU A 542 13.56 -16.07 4.48
C GLU A 542 12.12 -16.58 4.72
N ARG A 543 11.32 -15.89 5.55
CA ARG A 543 9.91 -16.25 5.78
C ARG A 543 9.07 -16.09 4.52
N VAL A 544 9.32 -15.05 3.72
CA VAL A 544 8.69 -14.86 2.41
C VAL A 544 9.07 -16.01 1.46
N ILE A 545 10.37 -16.30 1.30
CA ILE A 545 10.85 -17.42 0.46
C ILE A 545 10.19 -18.73 0.88
N LYS A 546 10.21 -19.05 2.18
CA LYS A 546 9.67 -20.29 2.72
C LYS A 546 8.19 -20.45 2.43
N ARG A 547 7.41 -19.40 2.66
CA ARG A 547 5.96 -19.38 2.41
C ARG A 547 5.63 -19.73 0.95
N TRP A 548 6.23 -19.02 0.00
CA TRP A 548 5.94 -19.24 -1.42
C TRP A 548 6.43 -20.60 -1.92
N VAL A 549 7.57 -21.10 -1.45
CA VAL A 549 8.10 -22.42 -1.83
C VAL A 549 7.30 -23.56 -1.19
N GLU A 550 7.06 -23.54 0.13
CA GLU A 550 6.47 -24.68 0.84
C GLU A 550 4.94 -24.72 0.71
N ASP A 551 4.27 -23.57 0.81
CA ASP A 551 2.81 -23.55 0.93
C ASP A 551 2.10 -23.41 -0.43
N PHE A 552 2.76 -22.79 -1.40
CA PHE A 552 2.26 -22.62 -2.77
C PHE A 552 2.99 -23.48 -3.80
N LYS A 553 4.13 -24.11 -3.46
CA LYS A 553 4.95 -24.89 -4.40
C LYS A 553 5.43 -24.07 -5.60
N ILE A 554 5.78 -22.81 -5.37
CA ILE A 554 6.43 -21.98 -6.39
C ILE A 554 7.75 -22.62 -6.79
N ASP A 555 7.99 -22.72 -8.09
CA ASP A 555 9.13 -23.44 -8.66
C ASP A 555 10.40 -22.59 -8.80
N GLY A 556 10.23 -21.27 -8.71
CA GLY A 556 11.31 -20.33 -8.89
C GLY A 556 10.95 -18.89 -8.51
N PHE A 557 11.98 -18.09 -8.27
CA PHE A 557 11.85 -16.65 -8.18
C PHE A 557 12.63 -15.93 -9.27
N ARG A 558 12.02 -14.88 -9.83
CA ARG A 558 12.75 -13.75 -10.39
C ARG A 558 12.88 -12.69 -9.30
N TRP A 559 14.11 -12.31 -8.97
CA TRP A 559 14.40 -11.28 -7.99
C TRP A 559 14.50 -9.94 -8.70
N ASP A 560 13.51 -9.10 -8.48
CA ASP A 560 13.44 -7.74 -9.03
C ASP A 560 14.51 -6.84 -8.43
N LEU A 561 15.09 -5.98 -9.28
CA LEU A 561 16.06 -4.95 -8.94
C LEU A 561 17.12 -5.42 -7.95
N THR A 562 17.86 -6.48 -8.27
CA THR A 562 18.89 -7.04 -7.36
C THR A 562 19.99 -6.06 -6.98
N LYS A 563 20.13 -4.95 -7.73
CA LYS A 563 21.01 -3.85 -7.36
C LYS A 563 20.63 -3.18 -6.03
N GLY A 564 19.35 -3.19 -5.65
CA GLY A 564 18.84 -2.59 -4.41
C GLY A 564 19.27 -3.32 -3.14
N PHE A 565 19.81 -4.54 -3.24
CA PHE A 565 20.26 -5.31 -2.07
C PHE A 565 21.62 -4.87 -1.51
N THR A 566 22.23 -3.83 -2.09
CA THR A 566 23.50 -3.24 -1.61
C THR A 566 23.23 -2.30 -0.45
N GLN A 567 24.13 -2.22 0.52
CA GLN A 567 24.12 -1.26 1.63
C GLN A 567 25.38 -0.38 1.64
N GLN A 568 26.10 -0.37 0.52
CA GLN A 568 27.40 0.30 0.34
C GLN A 568 27.37 1.50 -0.61
N CYS A 569 26.20 1.92 -1.09
CA CYS A 569 26.04 3.08 -1.96
C CYS A 569 25.13 4.13 -1.32
N SER A 570 24.91 5.22 -2.05
CA SER A 570 23.93 6.25 -1.69
C SER A 570 22.88 6.43 -2.80
N SER A 571 21.75 7.02 -2.45
CA SER A 571 20.60 7.30 -3.33
C SER A 571 20.93 8.04 -4.62
N GLY A 572 22.06 8.76 -4.69
CA GLY A 572 22.49 9.48 -5.90
C GLY A 572 23.70 8.89 -6.63
N ASP A 573 24.32 7.82 -6.13
CA ASP A 573 25.58 7.29 -6.68
C ASP A 573 25.37 6.13 -7.65
N GLU A 574 24.92 6.46 -8.87
CA GLU A 574 24.68 5.45 -9.92
C GLU A 574 25.97 4.69 -10.30
N SER A 575 27.13 5.35 -10.25
CA SER A 575 28.39 4.69 -10.54
C SER A 575 28.70 3.62 -9.50
N CYS A 576 28.37 3.88 -8.23
CA CYS A 576 28.47 2.91 -7.16
C CYS A 576 27.47 1.78 -7.36
N THR A 577 26.20 2.13 -7.56
CA THR A 577 25.10 1.17 -7.71
C THR A 577 25.30 0.21 -8.88
N ASN A 578 25.84 0.70 -10.00
CA ASN A 578 26.14 -0.11 -11.19
C ASN A 578 27.46 -0.89 -11.13
N GLY A 579 28.36 -0.52 -10.22
CA GLY A 579 29.62 -1.24 -10.02
C GLY A 579 29.43 -2.53 -9.24
N TYR A 580 30.40 -3.44 -9.31
CA TYR A 580 30.40 -4.68 -8.52
C TYR A 580 30.25 -4.42 -7.01
N ARG A 581 29.31 -5.08 -6.32
CA ARG A 581 29.12 -4.91 -4.87
C ARG A 581 29.12 -6.26 -4.15
N SER A 582 30.16 -6.48 -3.34
CA SER A 582 30.38 -7.78 -2.68
C SER A 582 29.31 -8.11 -1.64
N ASP A 583 28.74 -7.10 -0.99
CA ASP A 583 27.69 -7.25 0.02
C ASP A 583 26.37 -7.75 -0.59
N ARG A 584 25.90 -7.16 -1.70
CA ARG A 584 24.70 -7.69 -2.37
C ARG A 584 24.93 -9.06 -2.98
N VAL A 585 26.13 -9.30 -3.51
CA VAL A 585 26.49 -10.62 -4.05
C VAL A 585 26.45 -11.68 -2.95
N ALA A 586 26.98 -11.39 -1.77
CA ALA A 586 26.95 -12.31 -0.63
C ALA A 586 25.51 -12.60 -0.19
N ILE A 587 24.73 -11.55 0.09
CA ILE A 587 23.39 -11.76 0.66
C ILE A 587 22.42 -12.43 -0.33
N LEU A 588 22.49 -12.11 -1.62
CA LEU A 588 21.67 -12.77 -2.64
C LEU A 588 22.06 -14.24 -2.84
N LYS A 589 23.35 -14.60 -2.65
CA LYS A 589 23.77 -16.01 -2.62
C LYS A 589 23.21 -16.74 -1.40
N ASP A 590 23.16 -16.10 -0.25
CA ASP A 590 22.58 -16.68 0.96
C ASP A 590 21.07 -16.94 0.76
N TYR A 591 20.32 -16.01 0.17
CA TYR A 591 18.91 -16.25 -0.18
C TYR A 591 18.72 -17.34 -1.24
N ALA A 592 19.59 -17.40 -2.26
CA ALA A 592 19.57 -18.48 -3.24
C ALA A 592 19.82 -19.85 -2.57
N ASP A 593 20.82 -19.93 -1.69
CA ASP A 593 21.14 -21.12 -0.90
C ASP A 593 19.99 -21.53 0.02
N TYR A 594 19.34 -20.56 0.67
CA TYR A 594 18.16 -20.81 1.48
C TYR A 594 17.02 -21.41 0.64
N SER A 595 16.71 -20.81 -0.52
CA SER A 595 15.69 -21.37 -1.44
C SER A 595 16.02 -22.80 -1.87
N TRP A 596 17.30 -23.09 -2.15
CA TRP A 596 17.77 -24.43 -2.50
C TRP A 596 17.79 -25.43 -1.34
N SER A 597 17.77 -24.95 -0.10
CA SER A 597 17.64 -25.81 1.09
C SER A 597 16.20 -26.30 1.27
N LEU A 598 15.22 -25.52 0.82
CA LEU A 598 13.80 -25.87 0.82
C LEU A 598 13.45 -26.75 -0.39
N ASP A 599 13.94 -26.36 -1.57
CA ASP A 599 13.76 -27.08 -2.82
C ASP A 599 15.07 -27.11 -3.64
N PRO A 600 15.76 -28.28 -3.69
CA PRO A 600 17.03 -28.41 -4.38
C PRO A 600 17.01 -28.06 -5.87
N ASP A 601 15.86 -28.05 -6.52
CA ASP A 601 15.74 -27.74 -7.95
C ASP A 601 15.13 -26.35 -8.21
N HIS A 602 14.90 -25.55 -7.16
CA HIS A 602 14.32 -24.22 -7.25
C HIS A 602 15.08 -23.30 -8.23
N TYR A 603 14.34 -22.61 -9.10
CA TYR A 603 14.94 -21.62 -10.00
C TYR A 603 15.22 -20.31 -9.28
N VAL A 604 16.39 -19.75 -9.55
CA VAL A 604 16.77 -18.42 -9.07
C VAL A 604 17.15 -17.61 -10.30
N ILE A 605 16.37 -16.58 -10.62
CA ILE A 605 16.59 -15.65 -11.71
C ILE A 605 16.84 -14.28 -11.10
N PHE A 606 17.95 -13.63 -11.43
CA PHE A 606 18.21 -12.26 -10.99
C PHE A 606 17.93 -11.28 -12.11
N GLU A 607 17.08 -10.31 -11.82
CA GLU A 607 17.04 -9.08 -12.57
C GLU A 607 18.27 -8.25 -12.21
N HIS A 608 19.33 -8.43 -12.99
CA HIS A 608 20.58 -7.74 -12.79
C HIS A 608 21.13 -7.22 -14.10
N LEU A 609 20.82 -5.96 -14.42
CA LEU A 609 21.35 -5.28 -15.61
C LEU A 609 22.76 -4.72 -15.32
N GLY A 610 23.72 -5.61 -15.06
CA GLY A 610 25.07 -5.27 -14.61
C GLY A 610 26.16 -5.55 -15.63
N GLY A 611 27.41 -5.45 -15.18
CA GLY A 611 28.55 -5.88 -15.98
C GLY A 611 28.69 -7.41 -15.97
N ASN A 612 29.11 -7.98 -17.11
CA ASN A 612 29.28 -9.44 -17.26
C ASN A 612 30.20 -10.08 -16.20
N SER A 613 31.08 -9.30 -15.55
CA SER A 613 31.92 -9.80 -14.45
C SER A 613 31.11 -10.23 -13.23
N GLU A 614 30.14 -9.42 -12.80
CA GLU A 614 29.27 -9.73 -11.66
C GLU A 614 28.28 -10.83 -12.04
N GLU A 615 27.72 -10.75 -13.25
CA GLU A 615 26.82 -11.80 -13.77
C GLU A 615 27.48 -13.18 -13.88
N THR A 616 28.76 -13.24 -14.26
CA THR A 616 29.53 -14.49 -14.29
C THR A 616 29.64 -15.11 -12.89
N GLU A 617 29.75 -14.30 -11.84
CA GLU A 617 29.85 -14.81 -10.48
C GLU A 617 28.57 -15.57 -10.05
N TRP A 618 27.40 -15.12 -10.49
CA TRP A 618 26.12 -15.80 -10.23
C TRP A 618 25.87 -16.98 -11.15
N ALA A 619 26.14 -16.82 -12.45
CA ALA A 619 25.96 -17.89 -13.44
C ALA A 619 26.78 -19.14 -13.10
N GLU A 620 27.99 -18.96 -12.55
CA GLU A 620 28.89 -20.04 -12.16
C GLU A 620 28.70 -20.51 -10.71
N TYR A 621 27.85 -19.83 -9.91
CA TYR A 621 27.67 -20.16 -8.49
C TYR A 621 27.10 -21.57 -8.31
N LYS A 622 27.88 -22.43 -7.64
CA LYS A 622 27.57 -23.85 -7.40
C LYS A 622 27.20 -24.64 -8.67
N ILE A 623 27.75 -24.26 -9.83
CA ILE A 623 27.42 -24.89 -11.10
C ILE A 623 27.71 -26.40 -11.13
N GLY A 624 28.74 -26.86 -10.40
CA GLY A 624 29.09 -28.27 -10.24
C GLY A 624 28.07 -29.10 -9.46
N GLU A 625 27.16 -28.44 -8.73
CA GLU A 625 26.03 -29.04 -8.01
C GLU A 625 24.73 -29.00 -8.84
N GLY A 626 24.79 -28.62 -10.13
CA GLY A 626 23.60 -28.46 -10.98
C GLY A 626 22.84 -27.15 -10.76
N LYS A 627 23.44 -26.20 -10.02
CA LYS A 627 22.89 -24.87 -9.75
C LYS A 627 23.21 -23.90 -10.90
N GLY A 628 23.85 -22.78 -10.60
CA GLY A 628 24.00 -21.64 -11.49
C GLY A 628 22.72 -20.81 -11.49
N ILE A 629 22.84 -19.58 -10.99
CA ILE A 629 21.77 -18.60 -10.97
C ILE A 629 21.54 -18.13 -12.42
N MET A 630 20.27 -17.96 -12.80
CA MET A 630 19.88 -17.43 -14.09
C MET A 630 19.79 -15.91 -14.06
N LEU A 631 19.99 -15.25 -15.20
CA LEU A 631 20.02 -13.79 -15.30
C LEU A 631 19.00 -13.31 -16.31
N TRP A 632 18.21 -12.31 -15.93
CA TRP A 632 17.28 -11.63 -16.82
C TRP A 632 18.07 -10.80 -17.86
N GLY A 633 18.04 -11.26 -19.11
CA GLY A 633 18.99 -10.86 -20.13
C GLY A 633 18.39 -10.00 -21.24
N LYS A 634 18.43 -8.67 -21.05
CA LYS A 634 17.98 -7.69 -22.04
C LYS A 634 18.72 -7.82 -23.36
N MET A 635 17.97 -8.02 -24.45
CA MET A 635 18.47 -7.91 -25.84
C MET A 635 17.55 -7.03 -26.68
N THR A 636 16.73 -6.20 -26.04
CA THR A 636 15.67 -5.40 -26.67
C THR A 636 16.19 -4.47 -27.75
N ASP A 637 17.30 -3.76 -27.52
CA ASP A 637 17.87 -2.84 -28.50
C ASP A 637 18.38 -3.54 -29.78
N PRO A 638 19.24 -4.58 -29.70
CA PRO A 638 19.69 -5.27 -30.92
C PRO A 638 18.57 -6.02 -31.64
N TYR A 639 17.60 -6.61 -30.93
CA TYR A 639 16.45 -7.22 -31.58
C TYR A 639 15.60 -6.19 -32.33
N ASN A 640 15.33 -5.04 -31.71
CA ASN A 640 14.64 -3.93 -32.38
C ASN A 640 15.34 -3.52 -33.67
N GLN A 641 16.67 -3.34 -33.66
CA GLN A 641 17.40 -2.99 -34.87
C GLN A 641 17.23 -4.05 -35.97
N MET A 642 17.31 -5.34 -35.61
CA MET A 642 17.10 -6.43 -36.58
C MET A 642 15.67 -6.47 -37.14
N THR A 643 14.65 -6.39 -36.29
CA THR A 643 13.24 -6.48 -36.71
C THR A 643 12.80 -5.25 -37.50
N MET A 644 13.31 -4.06 -37.14
CA MET A 644 13.14 -2.83 -37.92
C MET A 644 13.92 -2.85 -39.24
N GLY A 645 14.79 -3.84 -39.47
CA GLY A 645 15.53 -3.99 -40.73
C GLY A 645 16.78 -3.11 -40.85
N TYR A 646 17.34 -2.65 -39.72
CA TYR A 646 18.60 -1.92 -39.67
C TYR A 646 19.80 -2.86 -39.46
N ASN A 647 20.98 -2.39 -39.89
CA ASN A 647 22.24 -3.13 -39.80
C ASN A 647 23.23 -2.55 -38.78
N SER A 648 22.81 -1.53 -38.02
CA SER A 648 23.56 -0.92 -36.93
C SER A 648 23.10 -1.48 -35.59
N SER A 649 24.02 -1.67 -34.64
CA SER A 649 23.71 -2.04 -33.24
C SER A 649 22.80 -3.27 -33.11
N ASN A 650 22.97 -4.27 -33.98
CA ASN A 650 22.10 -5.44 -34.12
C ASN A 650 22.78 -6.75 -33.67
N ASP A 651 23.81 -6.65 -32.83
CA ASP A 651 24.55 -7.81 -32.31
C ASP A 651 23.78 -8.48 -31.18
N ILE A 652 23.24 -9.67 -31.46
CA ILE A 652 22.55 -10.52 -30.48
C ILE A 652 23.45 -11.63 -29.92
N SER A 653 24.76 -11.62 -30.18
CA SER A 653 25.67 -12.67 -29.72
C SER A 653 25.68 -12.81 -28.20
N GLY A 654 25.39 -11.72 -27.47
CA GLY A 654 25.21 -11.71 -26.02
C GLY A 654 24.10 -12.64 -25.51
N MET A 655 23.18 -13.08 -26.37
CA MET A 655 22.14 -14.07 -26.04
C MET A 655 22.72 -15.45 -25.72
N GLY A 656 23.85 -15.81 -26.36
CA GLY A 656 24.49 -17.11 -26.18
C GLY A 656 25.57 -17.08 -25.09
N HIS A 657 25.53 -18.04 -24.17
CA HIS A 657 26.48 -18.15 -23.05
C HIS A 657 27.97 -18.13 -23.43
N ASN A 658 28.32 -18.65 -24.61
CA ASN A 658 29.71 -18.66 -25.10
C ASN A 658 30.30 -17.25 -25.29
N SER A 659 29.50 -16.26 -25.71
CA SER A 659 29.98 -14.87 -25.87
C SER A 659 30.23 -14.19 -24.52
N ARG A 660 29.57 -14.67 -23.48
CA ARG A 660 29.69 -14.23 -22.09
C ARG A 660 30.79 -14.95 -21.31
N GLY A 661 31.33 -16.04 -21.87
CA GLY A 661 32.35 -16.86 -21.21
C GLY A 661 31.80 -17.76 -20.09
N TRP A 662 30.48 -18.00 -20.07
CA TRP A 662 29.84 -18.87 -19.06
C TRP A 662 29.96 -20.33 -19.47
N SER A 663 29.97 -21.23 -18.49
CA SER A 663 30.09 -22.68 -18.69
C SER A 663 28.77 -23.35 -19.09
N GLN A 664 27.64 -22.74 -18.73
CA GLN A 664 26.30 -23.22 -19.04
C GLN A 664 25.38 -22.06 -19.45
N PRO A 665 24.30 -22.32 -20.21
CA PRO A 665 23.36 -21.29 -20.60
C PRO A 665 22.46 -20.89 -19.42
N ARG A 666 22.79 -19.75 -18.81
CA ARG A 666 22.09 -19.16 -17.66
C ARG A 666 21.47 -17.80 -17.95
N LEU A 667 21.44 -17.37 -19.20
CA LEU A 667 20.78 -16.13 -19.59
C LEU A 667 19.32 -16.41 -19.97
N VAL A 668 18.37 -15.93 -19.18
CA VAL A 668 16.95 -15.84 -19.54
C VAL A 668 16.83 -14.66 -20.49
N GLY A 669 17.11 -14.92 -21.76
CA GLY A 669 17.17 -13.85 -22.73
C GLY A 669 15.82 -13.58 -23.39
N TYR A 670 15.54 -12.30 -23.59
CA TYR A 670 14.29 -11.82 -24.15
C TYR A 670 14.53 -10.76 -25.22
N ALA A 671 13.55 -10.64 -26.12
CA ALA A 671 13.54 -9.62 -27.16
C ALA A 671 12.79 -8.36 -26.74
N GLU A 672 11.86 -8.50 -25.80
CA GLU A 672 11.11 -7.42 -25.17
C GLU A 672 10.60 -7.90 -23.82
N SER A 673 10.29 -6.96 -22.95
CA SER A 673 9.72 -7.19 -21.62
C SER A 673 8.69 -6.11 -21.29
N HIS A 674 8.13 -6.18 -20.10
CA HIS A 674 7.23 -5.15 -19.57
C HIS A 674 7.88 -3.76 -19.42
N ASP A 675 9.21 -3.68 -19.28
CA ASP A 675 9.95 -2.41 -19.11
C ASP A 675 10.09 -1.58 -20.39
N GLU A 676 9.94 -2.22 -21.56
CA GLU A 676 10.25 -1.57 -22.83
C GLU A 676 9.05 -1.43 -23.75
N GLU A 677 9.15 -0.48 -24.66
CA GLU A 677 8.22 -0.35 -25.77
C GLU A 677 8.21 -1.60 -26.67
N ARG A 678 7.02 -1.98 -27.15
CA ARG A 678 6.80 -3.17 -27.98
C ARG A 678 7.64 -3.13 -29.27
N LEU A 679 8.23 -4.26 -29.63
CA LEU A 679 8.98 -4.43 -30.88
C LEU A 679 8.08 -4.19 -32.09
N MET A 680 6.85 -4.67 -32.03
CA MET A 680 5.92 -4.52 -33.14
C MET A 680 5.55 -3.05 -33.37
N TYR A 681 5.32 -2.28 -32.30
CA TYR A 681 5.12 -0.84 -32.39
C TYR A 681 6.31 -0.17 -33.08
N LYS A 682 7.54 -0.48 -32.64
CA LYS A 682 8.75 0.08 -33.25
C LYS A 682 8.93 -0.32 -34.72
N ASN A 683 8.60 -1.56 -35.09
CA ASN A 683 8.65 -2.01 -36.48
C ASN A 683 7.71 -1.18 -37.37
N VAL A 684 6.47 -0.96 -36.94
CA VAL A 684 5.47 -0.22 -37.72
C VAL A 684 5.79 1.28 -37.75
N ALA A 685 6.20 1.87 -36.63
CA ALA A 685 6.43 3.30 -36.50
C ALA A 685 7.79 3.75 -37.08
N PHE A 686 8.85 2.95 -36.88
CA PHE A 686 10.24 3.36 -37.11
C PHE A 686 11.04 2.38 -37.97
N GLY A 687 10.39 1.37 -38.57
CA GLY A 687 11.07 0.43 -39.45
C GLY A 687 11.78 1.07 -40.65
N ALA A 688 12.70 0.32 -41.26
CA ALA A 688 13.30 0.69 -42.53
C ALA A 688 12.25 0.69 -43.67
N SER A 689 12.65 1.23 -44.83
CA SER A 689 11.79 1.28 -46.02
C SER A 689 11.26 -0.12 -46.39
N GLY A 690 9.94 -0.25 -46.47
CA GLY A 690 9.24 -1.52 -46.73
C GLY A 690 8.68 -2.21 -45.49
N ILE A 691 9.11 -1.80 -44.28
CA ILE A 691 8.59 -2.27 -42.99
C ILE A 691 7.70 -1.19 -42.36
N GLN A 692 8.18 0.06 -42.32
CA GLN A 692 7.42 1.18 -41.74
C GLN A 692 6.04 1.31 -42.40
N GLY A 693 4.99 1.37 -41.57
CA GLY A 693 3.59 1.44 -42.01
C GLY A 693 3.09 0.20 -42.76
N ASN A 694 3.86 -0.89 -42.81
CA ASN A 694 3.48 -2.13 -43.47
C ASN A 694 3.37 -3.27 -42.45
N LEU A 695 2.16 -3.42 -41.90
CA LEU A 695 1.83 -4.42 -40.88
C LEU A 695 2.24 -5.84 -41.28
N ASN A 696 1.95 -6.26 -42.52
CA ASN A 696 2.27 -7.61 -42.97
C ASN A 696 3.79 -7.86 -43.00
N THR A 697 4.59 -6.89 -43.46
CA THR A 697 6.04 -7.04 -43.42
C THR A 697 6.56 -7.05 -41.99
N ALA A 698 6.03 -6.18 -41.12
CA ALA A 698 6.41 -6.12 -39.71
C ALA A 698 6.08 -7.44 -38.97
N LEU A 699 4.91 -8.05 -39.21
CA LEU A 699 4.57 -9.37 -38.65
C LEU A 699 5.53 -10.46 -39.12
N ASN A 700 5.89 -10.48 -40.42
CA ASN A 700 6.90 -11.42 -40.93
C ASN A 700 8.28 -11.23 -40.26
N ARG A 701 8.59 -10.04 -39.72
CA ARG A 701 9.82 -9.81 -38.95
C ARG A 701 9.75 -10.44 -37.56
N MET A 702 8.56 -10.49 -36.94
CA MET A 702 8.33 -11.19 -35.66
C MET A 702 8.45 -12.71 -35.83
N ASP A 703 7.98 -13.27 -36.95
CA ASP A 703 8.22 -14.70 -37.26
C ASP A 703 9.72 -15.02 -37.35
N ALA A 704 10.48 -14.15 -38.01
CA ALA A 704 11.94 -14.30 -38.14
C ALA A 704 12.66 -14.17 -36.79
N LEU A 705 12.17 -13.28 -35.90
CA LEU A 705 12.65 -13.17 -34.53
C LEU A 705 12.52 -14.50 -33.79
N GLY A 706 11.32 -15.10 -33.78
CA GLY A 706 11.08 -16.39 -33.13
C GLY A 706 11.99 -17.50 -33.67
N ALA A 707 12.11 -17.59 -35.00
CA ALA A 707 12.94 -18.60 -35.67
C ALA A 707 14.44 -18.48 -35.34
N ILE A 708 14.94 -17.29 -35.02
CA ILE A 708 16.34 -17.07 -34.63
C ILE A 708 16.48 -17.26 -33.12
N SER A 709 15.75 -16.48 -32.33
CA SER A 709 15.90 -16.38 -30.87
C SER A 709 15.72 -17.72 -30.17
N LEU A 710 14.68 -18.48 -30.52
CA LEU A 710 14.36 -19.76 -29.88
C LEU A 710 15.38 -20.86 -30.17
N THR A 711 16.23 -20.71 -31.20
CA THR A 711 17.26 -21.69 -31.55
C THR A 711 18.60 -21.44 -30.84
N ILE A 712 18.74 -20.30 -30.15
CA ILE A 712 19.95 -19.99 -29.37
C ILE A 712 19.86 -20.74 -28.03
N PRO A 713 20.84 -21.59 -27.67
CA PRO A 713 20.79 -22.40 -26.45
C PRO A 713 20.56 -21.57 -25.17
N GLY A 714 19.71 -22.09 -24.29
CA GLY A 714 19.40 -21.48 -22.99
C GLY A 714 17.96 -21.04 -22.84
N PRO A 715 17.58 -20.63 -21.62
CA PRO A 715 16.23 -20.19 -21.34
C PRO A 715 15.85 -18.98 -22.18
N LYS A 716 14.56 -18.88 -22.52
CA LYS A 716 13.96 -17.76 -23.25
C LYS A 716 12.75 -17.25 -22.51
N MET A 717 12.50 -15.96 -22.60
CA MET A 717 11.30 -15.34 -22.08
C MET A 717 10.54 -14.63 -23.19
N ILE A 718 9.21 -14.77 -23.15
CA ILE A 718 8.25 -14.09 -24.01
C ILE A 718 7.37 -13.24 -23.08
N TRP A 719 7.33 -11.94 -23.32
CA TRP A 719 6.37 -11.05 -22.66
C TRP A 719 5.00 -11.23 -23.29
N HIS A 720 3.94 -11.33 -22.47
CA HIS A 720 2.64 -11.75 -22.95
C HIS A 720 2.17 -10.96 -24.20
N PHE A 721 1.66 -11.71 -25.18
CA PHE A 721 1.20 -11.24 -26.50
C PHE A 721 2.28 -10.79 -27.48
N GLY A 722 3.56 -10.81 -27.11
CA GLY A 722 4.66 -10.54 -28.05
C GLY A 722 4.69 -11.52 -29.22
N GLU A 723 4.35 -12.78 -28.98
CA GLU A 723 4.19 -13.84 -29.97
C GLU A 723 3.01 -13.63 -30.94
N LEU A 724 2.04 -12.79 -30.57
CA LEU A 724 0.93 -12.38 -31.43
C LEU A 724 1.26 -11.10 -32.22
N GLY A 725 2.41 -10.47 -31.96
CA GLY A 725 2.77 -9.19 -32.55
C GLY A 725 1.92 -8.04 -32.00
N MET A 726 1.64 -8.03 -30.70
CA MET A 726 0.98 -6.90 -30.02
C MET A 726 1.80 -5.61 -30.21
N ASP A 727 1.17 -4.54 -30.71
CA ASP A 727 1.82 -3.26 -31.01
C ASP A 727 1.37 -2.11 -30.10
N ASN A 728 0.68 -2.44 -29.02
CA ASN A 728 0.34 -1.56 -27.93
C ASN A 728 0.70 -2.21 -26.59
N SER A 729 1.02 -1.36 -25.62
CA SER A 729 1.18 -1.74 -24.21
C SER A 729 0.05 -1.14 -23.40
#